data_AF-A0A559UTE3-F1
#
_entry.id   AF-A0A559UTE3-F1
#
_cell.length_a   1.000
_cell.length_b   1.000
_cell.length_c   1.000
_cell.angle_alpha   90.00
_cell.angle_beta   90.00
_cell.angle_gamma   90.00
#
_symmetry.space_group_name_H-M   'P 1'
#
loop_
_entity.id
_entity.type
_entity.pdbx_description
1 polymer ?
#
loop_
_entity_poly.entity_id
_entity_poly.type
_entity_poly.pdbx_seq_one_letter_code
_entity_poly.pdbx_strand_id
1 'polypeptide(L)'
;MILTALQVEYDAVRGRLGDLTRDDVDGGTIFERGRLPGTPWTVVLAQTGPGNDNAAVVTKHAHDLYRPKVLFFVGVAGGLKDGVGIGDVVIGERIYDYREKQGPDGGHYRPREWEAPWWLLQHVRHMAFGREIAGRVKVAPIASGNVVLDRENSELGDLLRGNYDDAVAIEMESAGVRRAAQIVGGIDTLTIRGISDKADGGKRRADAGGSQEIAAWSAAAVAVRILASLAPEEGKPSSAQRPPRGLRALLSRIGSGGRVRPSRRTRAALIACGLVAVVGVPVAVLHDGTNDSGTSSTGSALESCAVSQARVKLHVAASIDLSKSLDDAASAYKPRRSPDGTCVKIEVSSVNSGTAMRALRRGWPEGDGPRPDVWSPAGSEWVDLARTTNEGRRLLPESEPQSIVTSPLTIAMPEPMARTMGWPEATIGWSDLAKWAEDPTHFWREHGNKQWGALKLGKTNPDYSTSGLNATVGAFYAKTGTTGELSVRDVDSSANQAFVRNIEKSVVHYGDTTLTFLANLRAADDRGGREEVLKYISAVTVEESAVVAYNNGYPCGAYSYARGCKKRGEPKTRLVSFYPKDGDPASDHPYVRLGGMSKAKQKVSDDFLNYLHSADAYRKYFAPYGYRTHENKVLPHTGIDQDHGALDAPQAKGYDAPDGQVLDRLQQVWATLRRRANVLVVIDTSKSMDDKVPGTGRTKMQLLQKAEHALFDYFADTDRVGLWEFSNAANLGGKHHYLPLVDIGPMGEKLTDHHGLTRSDALKAEVSGLVPDGATGLYGTVDAAVDSMRKDYDPAAINAIVLLTDGRNEGVPPTPTLKDVLARIGTPDQRVRVFTVAYGSKADQQDVNGRTVLEEIAAATGAHAYDAKDPKILNEVLTSVISNF
;
A
#
# COMPACT_ATOMS: atom_id res chain seq x y z
N MET A 1 29.92 1.26 -11.40
CA MET A 1 28.58 1.34 -10.80
C MET A 1 28.10 -0.07 -10.53
N ILE A 2 27.38 -0.28 -9.43
CA ILE A 2 26.74 -1.55 -9.11
C ILE A 2 25.25 -1.30 -8.89
N LEU A 3 24.40 -2.05 -9.59
CA LEU A 3 22.96 -2.05 -9.39
C LEU A 3 22.54 -3.43 -8.87
N THR A 4 21.52 -3.45 -8.01
CA THR A 4 20.98 -4.65 -7.35
C THR A 4 19.46 -4.59 -7.37
N ALA A 5 18.73 -5.70 -7.25
CA ALA A 5 17.26 -5.70 -7.28
C ALA A 5 16.64 -5.70 -5.89
N LEU A 6 17.23 -6.46 -4.95
CA LEU A 6 16.69 -6.73 -3.61
C LEU A 6 17.57 -6.15 -2.50
N GLN A 7 16.97 -5.89 -1.34
CA GLN A 7 17.69 -5.32 -0.19
C GLN A 7 18.85 -6.21 0.29
N VAL A 8 18.68 -7.54 0.28
CA VAL A 8 19.75 -8.49 0.65
C VAL A 8 20.96 -8.43 -0.30
N GLU A 9 20.73 -8.17 -1.58
CA GLU A 9 21.78 -8.01 -2.60
C GLU A 9 22.47 -6.66 -2.44
N TYR A 10 21.68 -5.61 -2.19
CA TYR A 10 22.16 -4.28 -1.89
C TYR A 10 23.06 -4.27 -0.67
N ASP A 11 22.61 -4.86 0.44
CA ASP A 11 23.35 -4.94 1.71
C ASP A 11 24.65 -5.75 1.55
N ALA A 12 24.63 -6.83 0.76
CA ALA A 12 25.82 -7.62 0.46
C ALA A 12 26.89 -6.79 -0.27
N VAL A 13 26.51 -5.97 -1.26
CA VAL A 13 27.47 -5.08 -1.95
C VAL A 13 27.89 -3.93 -1.03
N ARG A 14 26.93 -3.30 -0.35
CA ARG A 14 27.14 -2.16 0.55
C ARG A 14 28.16 -2.47 1.64
N GLY A 15 28.07 -3.65 2.25
CA GLY A 15 29.00 -4.11 3.30
C GLY A 15 30.46 -4.25 2.85
N ARG A 16 30.76 -4.09 1.56
CA ARG A 16 32.12 -4.16 0.98
C ARG A 16 32.66 -2.79 0.56
N LEU A 17 31.89 -1.73 0.74
CA LEU A 17 32.26 -0.37 0.38
C LEU A 17 32.57 0.43 1.65
N GLY A 18 33.64 1.23 1.58
CA GLY A 18 33.97 2.22 2.60
C GLY A 18 33.46 3.61 2.21
N ASP A 19 33.50 4.55 3.16
CA ASP A 19 33.22 5.97 2.92
C ASP A 19 31.89 6.24 2.21
N LEU A 20 30.84 5.50 2.59
CA LEU A 20 29.52 5.59 1.95
C LEU A 20 28.84 6.93 2.24
N THR A 21 28.50 7.64 1.18
CA THR A 21 27.69 8.86 1.21
C THR A 21 26.44 8.64 0.37
N ARG A 22 25.29 8.98 0.95
CA ARG A 22 24.01 8.93 0.26
C ARG A 22 23.88 10.10 -0.71
N ASP A 23 23.57 9.80 -1.96
CA ASP A 23 23.19 10.75 -2.99
C ASP A 23 21.67 10.70 -3.18
N ASP A 24 20.99 11.69 -2.61
CA ASP A 24 19.59 11.93 -2.91
C ASP A 24 19.51 12.67 -4.24
N VAL A 25 19.42 11.87 -5.31
CA VAL A 25 19.20 12.35 -6.66
C VAL A 25 17.73 12.31 -7.01
N ASP A 26 17.42 13.08 -8.01
CA ASP A 26 16.07 13.35 -8.41
C ASP A 26 15.44 12.21 -9.21
N GLY A 27 14.22 11.80 -8.87
CA GLY A 27 13.58 10.63 -9.48
C GLY A 27 13.34 9.47 -8.52
N GLY A 28 13.66 9.65 -7.23
CA GLY A 28 13.21 8.76 -6.14
C GLY A 28 14.08 7.52 -5.90
N THR A 29 15.01 7.19 -6.81
CA THR A 29 16.03 6.17 -6.56
C THR A 29 17.13 6.76 -5.66
N ILE A 30 17.35 6.14 -4.51
CA ILE A 30 18.47 6.49 -3.62
C ILE A 30 19.73 5.80 -4.14
N PHE A 31 20.77 6.58 -4.40
CA PHE A 31 22.10 6.06 -4.70
C PHE A 31 23.01 6.26 -3.50
N GLU A 32 23.96 5.35 -3.28
CA GLU A 32 25.07 5.55 -2.36
C GLU A 32 26.37 5.56 -3.16
N ARG A 33 27.23 6.56 -2.93
CA ARG A 33 28.61 6.58 -3.40
C ARG A 33 29.54 6.14 -2.28
N GLY A 34 30.37 5.15 -2.54
CA GLY A 34 31.44 4.73 -1.62
C GLY A 34 32.75 4.49 -2.36
N ARG A 35 33.81 4.26 -1.61
CA ARG A 35 35.10 3.80 -2.13
C ARG A 35 35.22 2.30 -1.99
N LEU A 36 35.80 1.67 -3.01
CA LEU A 36 36.18 0.26 -2.90
C LEU A 36 37.56 0.17 -2.22
N PRO A 37 37.68 -0.45 -1.03
CA PRO A 37 38.93 -0.48 -0.27
C PRO A 37 40.11 -1.02 -1.07
N GLY A 38 41.26 -0.35 -0.96
CA GLY A 38 42.50 -0.76 -1.65
C GLY A 38 42.53 -0.45 -3.15
N THR A 39 41.61 0.36 -3.67
CA THR A 39 41.55 0.73 -5.09
C THR A 39 41.17 2.22 -5.26
N PRO A 40 41.48 2.85 -6.40
CA PRO A 40 41.04 4.20 -6.72
C PRO A 40 39.55 4.27 -7.14
N TRP A 41 38.80 3.16 -7.08
CA TRP A 41 37.42 3.13 -7.56
C TRP A 41 36.45 3.82 -6.60
N THR A 42 35.66 4.74 -7.16
CA THR A 42 34.39 5.18 -6.57
C THR A 42 33.26 4.33 -7.14
N VAL A 43 32.48 3.72 -6.25
CA VAL A 43 31.36 2.85 -6.59
C VAL A 43 30.07 3.57 -6.24
N VAL A 44 29.23 3.76 -7.25
CA VAL A 44 27.82 4.14 -7.07
C VAL A 44 27.00 2.85 -6.96
N LEU A 45 26.23 2.72 -5.89
CA LEU A 45 25.37 1.59 -5.56
C LEU A 45 23.91 2.03 -5.47
N ALA A 46 22.99 1.30 -6.11
CA ALA A 46 21.55 1.50 -5.93
C ALA A 46 20.76 0.19 -6.03
N GLN A 47 19.59 0.19 -5.40
CA GLN A 47 18.59 -0.86 -5.53
C GLN A 47 17.54 -0.44 -6.57
N THR A 48 17.31 -1.28 -7.58
CA THR A 48 16.36 -1.02 -8.66
C THR A 48 14.93 -1.46 -8.31
N GLY A 49 14.79 -2.38 -7.36
CA GLY A 49 13.57 -3.19 -7.22
C GLY A 49 13.53 -4.33 -8.25
N PRO A 50 12.66 -5.33 -8.04
CA PRO A 50 12.53 -6.46 -8.95
C PRO A 50 11.84 -6.07 -10.27
N GLY A 51 12.11 -6.85 -11.32
CA GLY A 51 11.52 -6.71 -12.65
C GLY A 51 12.31 -5.87 -13.65
N ASN A 52 12.23 -6.24 -14.93
CA ASN A 52 13.01 -5.65 -16.01
C ASN A 52 12.67 -4.17 -16.26
N ASP A 53 11.41 -3.75 -16.12
CA ASP A 53 11.00 -2.38 -16.40
C ASP A 53 11.66 -1.39 -15.42
N ASN A 54 11.61 -1.72 -14.12
CA ASN A 54 12.26 -0.93 -13.07
C ASN A 54 13.78 -0.91 -13.28
N ALA A 55 14.39 -2.07 -13.54
CA ALA A 55 15.83 -2.17 -13.77
C ALA A 55 16.28 -1.33 -14.98
N ALA A 56 15.48 -1.28 -16.04
CA ALA A 56 15.76 -0.47 -17.23
C ALA A 56 15.71 1.04 -16.93
N VAL A 57 14.65 1.50 -16.24
CA VAL A 57 14.48 2.92 -15.87
C VAL A 57 15.63 3.39 -14.97
N VAL A 58 15.95 2.61 -13.93
CA VAL A 58 17.03 2.95 -12.99
C VAL A 58 18.38 2.90 -13.68
N THR A 59 18.64 1.93 -14.56
CA THR A 59 19.89 1.85 -15.33
C THR A 59 20.11 3.08 -16.21
N LYS A 60 19.09 3.51 -16.96
CA LYS A 60 19.17 4.71 -17.77
C LYS A 60 19.45 5.94 -16.90
N HIS A 61 18.69 6.08 -15.82
CA HIS A 61 18.81 7.21 -14.91
C HIS A 61 20.20 7.27 -14.27
N ALA A 62 20.70 6.14 -13.81
CA ALA A 62 22.02 6.02 -13.21
C ALA A 62 23.14 6.34 -14.23
N HIS A 63 22.99 5.89 -15.48
CA HIS A 63 23.91 6.26 -16.56
C HIS A 63 23.93 7.78 -16.81
N ASP A 64 22.75 8.41 -16.88
CA ASP A 64 22.62 9.84 -17.17
C ASP A 64 23.27 10.70 -16.07
N LEU A 65 23.14 10.28 -14.80
CA LEU A 65 23.69 10.99 -13.66
C LEU A 65 25.20 10.81 -13.50
N TYR A 66 25.68 9.56 -13.59
CA TYR A 66 27.02 9.22 -13.13
C TYR A 66 27.99 8.87 -14.25
N ARG A 67 27.52 8.64 -15.48
CA ARG A 67 28.33 8.24 -16.65
C ARG A 67 29.39 7.18 -16.27
N PRO A 68 28.98 6.04 -15.69
CA PRO A 68 29.92 5.10 -15.10
C PRO A 68 30.77 4.41 -16.19
N LYS A 69 32.04 4.12 -15.87
CA LYS A 69 32.95 3.40 -16.78
C LYS A 69 32.50 1.96 -17.07
N VAL A 70 31.88 1.33 -16.07
CA VAL A 70 31.33 -0.02 -16.13
C VAL A 70 30.16 -0.13 -15.16
N LEU A 71 29.16 -0.93 -15.51
CA LEU A 71 28.01 -1.26 -14.65
C LEU A 71 27.94 -2.76 -14.41
N PHE A 72 28.07 -3.15 -13.15
CA PHE A 72 27.80 -4.52 -12.73
C PHE A 72 26.39 -4.61 -12.19
N PHE A 73 25.67 -5.61 -12.64
CA PHE A 73 24.36 -5.91 -12.10
C PHE A 73 24.46 -7.18 -11.27
N VAL A 74 24.31 -7.02 -9.95
CA VAL A 74 24.68 -8.00 -8.95
C VAL A 74 23.45 -8.43 -8.18
N GLY A 75 23.27 -9.74 -8.01
CA GLY A 75 22.22 -10.26 -7.17
C GLY A 75 22.09 -11.76 -7.22
N VAL A 76 20.90 -12.29 -6.98
CA VAL A 76 20.63 -13.74 -6.94
C VAL A 76 19.92 -14.23 -8.21
N ALA A 77 19.99 -15.54 -8.46
CA ALA A 77 19.30 -16.24 -9.53
C ALA A 77 18.95 -17.68 -9.13
N GLY A 78 17.96 -18.27 -9.79
CA GLY A 78 17.71 -19.70 -9.72
C GLY A 78 18.61 -20.46 -10.70
N GLY A 79 19.20 -21.59 -10.30
CA GLY A 79 20.02 -22.43 -11.16
C GLY A 79 19.17 -23.37 -12.01
N LEU A 80 19.38 -23.41 -13.32
CA LEU A 80 18.62 -24.22 -14.28
C LEU A 80 19.28 -25.58 -14.61
N LYS A 81 20.50 -25.82 -14.09
CA LYS A 81 21.30 -27.01 -14.41
C LYS A 81 21.94 -27.59 -13.15
N ASP A 82 22.14 -28.90 -13.13
CA ASP A 82 22.79 -29.58 -12.00
C ASP A 82 24.20 -29.07 -11.72
N GLY A 83 24.92 -28.67 -12.76
CA GLY A 83 26.29 -28.15 -12.68
C GLY A 83 26.46 -26.76 -12.08
N VAL A 84 25.43 -26.15 -11.48
CA VAL A 84 25.53 -24.90 -10.69
C VAL A 84 24.83 -25.05 -9.34
N GLY A 85 25.58 -25.16 -8.25
CA GLY A 85 25.06 -25.35 -6.88
C GLY A 85 24.66 -24.03 -6.18
N ILE A 86 23.95 -24.13 -5.06
CA ILE A 86 23.63 -22.97 -4.21
C ILE A 86 24.94 -22.31 -3.75
N GLY A 87 25.01 -20.99 -3.86
CA GLY A 87 26.19 -20.19 -3.52
C GLY A 87 27.23 -20.10 -4.64
N ASP A 88 27.11 -20.89 -5.72
CA ASP A 88 27.91 -20.72 -6.93
C ASP A 88 27.56 -19.38 -7.60
N VAL A 89 28.51 -18.81 -8.35
CA VAL A 89 28.31 -17.52 -9.04
C VAL A 89 28.34 -17.72 -10.54
N VAL A 90 27.29 -17.27 -11.22
CA VAL A 90 27.19 -17.26 -12.67
C VAL A 90 27.44 -15.85 -13.20
N ILE A 91 28.43 -15.74 -14.08
CA ILE A 91 28.72 -14.54 -14.86
C ILE A 91 28.02 -14.68 -16.22
N GLY A 92 27.07 -13.80 -16.48
CA GLY A 92 26.27 -13.84 -17.70
C GLY A 92 27.09 -13.47 -18.93
N GLU A 93 27.59 -14.45 -19.69
CA GLU A 93 28.24 -14.18 -20.99
C GLU A 93 27.24 -13.76 -22.06
N ARG A 94 26.01 -14.23 -21.92
CA ARG A 94 24.85 -13.87 -22.73
C ARG A 94 23.62 -13.77 -21.83
N ILE A 95 22.79 -12.75 -22.07
CA ILE A 95 21.51 -12.57 -21.39
C ILE A 95 20.40 -12.76 -22.41
N TYR A 96 19.48 -13.70 -22.18
CA TYR A 96 18.29 -13.91 -22.99
C TYR A 96 17.08 -13.21 -22.36
N ASP A 97 16.35 -12.40 -23.14
CA ASP A 97 14.97 -12.04 -22.83
C ASP A 97 14.04 -13.14 -23.39
N TYR A 98 13.45 -13.93 -22.49
CA TYR A 98 12.69 -15.12 -22.87
C TYR A 98 11.21 -14.85 -23.22
N ARG A 99 10.71 -13.58 -23.17
CA ARG A 99 9.28 -13.28 -23.49
C ARG A 99 9.04 -12.15 -24.50
N GLU A 100 10.05 -11.59 -25.16
CA GLU A 100 9.81 -10.39 -25.97
C GLU A 100 8.89 -10.60 -27.20
N LYS A 101 8.92 -11.77 -27.87
CA LYS A 101 8.05 -12.06 -29.04
C LYS A 101 7.63 -13.52 -29.16
N GLN A 102 6.33 -13.77 -29.05
CA GLN A 102 5.69 -15.03 -29.41
C GLN A 102 5.42 -15.06 -30.92
N GLY A 103 5.79 -16.15 -31.58
CA GLY A 103 5.48 -16.41 -32.98
C GLY A 103 3.96 -16.55 -33.22
N PRO A 104 3.49 -16.42 -34.48
CA PRO A 104 2.06 -16.51 -34.82
C PRO A 104 1.39 -17.84 -34.44
N ASP A 105 2.19 -18.87 -34.21
CA ASP A 105 1.83 -20.26 -33.89
C ASP A 105 1.87 -20.56 -32.38
N GLY A 106 2.24 -19.59 -31.53
CA GLY A 106 2.25 -19.74 -30.08
C GLY A 106 3.42 -20.58 -29.51
N GLY A 107 4.14 -21.33 -30.35
CA GLY A 107 5.17 -22.30 -29.95
C GLY A 107 6.62 -21.85 -30.10
N HIS A 108 6.93 -20.84 -30.93
CA HIS A 108 8.30 -20.37 -31.15
C HIS A 108 8.51 -18.95 -30.62
N TYR A 109 9.54 -18.78 -29.79
CA TYR A 109 9.95 -17.48 -29.26
C TYR A 109 11.22 -17.03 -29.96
N ARG A 110 11.25 -15.78 -30.40
CA ARG A 110 12.48 -15.16 -30.91
C ARG A 110 13.10 -14.33 -29.78
N PRO A 111 14.08 -14.87 -29.04
CA PRO A 111 14.72 -14.10 -28.00
C PRO A 111 15.41 -12.88 -28.56
N ARG A 112 15.43 -11.83 -27.74
CA ARG A 112 16.51 -10.87 -27.81
C ARG A 112 17.63 -11.33 -26.89
N GLU A 113 18.84 -11.27 -27.40
CA GLU A 113 20.04 -11.63 -26.65
C GLU A 113 21.04 -10.48 -26.61
N TRP A 114 21.81 -10.41 -25.52
CA TRP A 114 22.92 -9.47 -25.40
C TRP A 114 24.16 -10.17 -24.86
N GLU A 115 25.25 -10.14 -25.63
CA GLU A 115 26.56 -10.68 -25.23
C GLU A 115 27.37 -9.69 -24.39
N ALA A 116 27.95 -10.17 -23.29
CA ALA A 116 28.76 -9.32 -22.43
C ALA A 116 30.02 -8.84 -23.19
N PRO A 117 30.53 -7.63 -22.88
CA PRO A 117 31.68 -7.07 -23.58
C PRO A 117 32.88 -8.02 -23.53
N TRP A 118 33.47 -8.30 -24.70
CA TRP A 118 34.52 -9.31 -24.84
C TRP A 118 35.71 -9.09 -23.89
N TRP A 119 36.10 -7.83 -23.69
CA TRP A 119 37.23 -7.49 -22.82
C TRP A 119 36.95 -7.82 -21.35
N LEU A 120 35.71 -7.61 -20.86
CA LEU A 120 35.31 -8.01 -19.51
C LEU A 120 35.28 -9.54 -19.37
N LEU A 121 34.75 -10.25 -20.38
CA LEU A 121 34.74 -11.72 -20.36
C LEU A 121 36.14 -12.30 -20.38
N GLN A 122 37.05 -11.75 -21.18
CA GLN A 122 38.46 -12.16 -21.21
C GLN A 122 39.13 -11.93 -19.86
N HIS A 123 38.86 -10.77 -19.23
CA HIS A 123 39.38 -10.46 -17.90
C HIS A 123 38.88 -11.44 -16.85
N VAL A 124 37.58 -11.71 -16.79
CA VAL A 124 36.98 -12.68 -15.87
C VAL A 124 37.53 -14.08 -16.09
N ARG A 125 37.63 -14.53 -17.35
CA ARG A 125 38.21 -15.84 -17.68
C ARG A 125 39.66 -15.93 -17.21
N HIS A 126 40.47 -14.90 -17.44
CA HIS A 126 41.86 -14.86 -16.98
C HIS A 126 41.98 -15.01 -15.46
N MET A 127 41.17 -14.27 -14.69
CA MET A 127 41.15 -14.36 -13.23
C MET A 127 40.68 -15.74 -12.72
N ALA A 128 39.69 -16.34 -13.38
CA ALA A 128 39.20 -17.68 -13.04
C ALA A 128 40.26 -18.76 -13.30
N PHE A 129 41.01 -18.67 -14.42
CA PHE A 129 42.14 -19.57 -14.70
C PHE A 129 43.30 -19.37 -13.70
N GLY A 130 43.56 -18.13 -13.26
CA GLY A 130 44.57 -17.80 -12.26
C GLY A 130 44.19 -18.16 -10.81
N ARG A 131 42.97 -18.66 -10.55
CA ARG A 131 42.39 -18.90 -9.20
C ARG A 131 42.35 -17.65 -8.31
N GLU A 132 42.29 -16.46 -8.90
CA GLU A 132 42.26 -15.18 -8.17
C GLU A 132 40.88 -14.83 -7.59
N ILE A 133 39.83 -15.50 -8.09
CA ILE A 133 38.48 -15.46 -7.55
C ILE A 133 38.23 -16.78 -6.81
N ALA A 134 37.93 -16.70 -5.51
CA ALA A 134 37.57 -17.86 -4.70
C ALA A 134 36.08 -18.21 -4.90
N GLY A 135 35.76 -19.50 -5.05
CA GLY A 135 34.40 -20.01 -5.23
C GLY A 135 34.18 -20.69 -6.60
N ARG A 136 33.05 -21.37 -6.77
CA ARG A 136 32.66 -21.99 -8.04
C ARG A 136 32.03 -20.92 -8.93
N VAL A 137 32.85 -20.24 -9.74
CA VAL A 137 32.41 -19.24 -10.72
C VAL A 137 32.23 -19.90 -12.08
N LYS A 138 31.09 -19.68 -12.72
CA LYS A 138 30.78 -20.18 -14.06
C LYS A 138 30.44 -19.03 -14.99
N VAL A 139 31.10 -18.98 -16.15
CA VAL A 139 30.77 -18.02 -17.22
C VAL A 139 29.84 -18.76 -18.18
N ALA A 140 28.58 -18.32 -18.27
CA ALA A 140 27.55 -19.02 -19.04
C ALA A 140 26.31 -18.13 -19.29
N PRO A 141 25.39 -18.52 -20.19
CA PRO A 141 24.16 -17.76 -20.47
C PRO A 141 23.17 -17.73 -19.28
N ILE A 142 22.42 -16.63 -19.16
CA ILE A 142 21.38 -16.40 -18.14
C ILE A 142 20.07 -15.99 -18.83
N ALA A 143 18.96 -16.59 -18.44
CA ALA A 143 17.61 -16.21 -18.88
C ALA A 143 17.00 -15.16 -17.95
N SER A 144 16.35 -14.14 -18.52
CA SER A 144 15.79 -13.00 -17.80
C SER A 144 14.36 -12.67 -18.26
N GLY A 145 13.44 -12.44 -17.32
CA GLY A 145 12.04 -12.12 -17.63
C GLY A 145 11.17 -11.89 -16.39
N ASN A 146 9.99 -11.30 -16.56
CA ASN A 146 9.16 -10.78 -15.45
C ASN A 146 8.39 -11.83 -14.62
N VAL A 147 8.72 -13.12 -14.77
CA VAL A 147 8.05 -14.21 -14.05
C VAL A 147 9.08 -15.09 -13.35
N VAL A 148 8.82 -15.40 -12.08
CA VAL A 148 9.63 -16.34 -11.30
C VAL A 148 9.34 -17.77 -11.77
N LEU A 149 10.37 -18.54 -12.11
CA LEU A 149 10.23 -19.98 -12.31
C LEU A 149 10.13 -20.67 -10.96
N ASP A 150 8.92 -21.08 -10.58
CA ASP A 150 8.66 -21.77 -9.30
C ASP A 150 8.92 -23.28 -9.40
N ARG A 151 8.73 -23.93 -10.56
CA ARG A 151 8.94 -25.39 -10.74
C ARG A 151 9.50 -25.72 -12.12
N GLU A 152 10.36 -26.75 -12.17
CA GLU A 152 11.02 -27.22 -13.38
C GLU A 152 10.03 -27.76 -14.43
N ASN A 153 8.97 -28.45 -14.00
CA ASN A 153 7.90 -28.97 -14.88
C ASN A 153 6.73 -27.97 -15.03
N SER A 154 7.04 -26.75 -15.43
CA SER A 154 6.04 -25.71 -15.73
C SER A 154 6.14 -25.29 -17.20
N GLU A 155 5.11 -24.63 -17.73
CA GLU A 155 5.13 -24.08 -19.10
C GLU A 155 6.35 -23.20 -19.36
N LEU A 156 6.79 -22.44 -18.34
CA LEU A 156 8.04 -21.66 -18.40
C LEU A 156 9.29 -22.55 -18.36
N GLY A 157 9.29 -23.63 -17.58
CA GLY A 157 10.38 -24.60 -17.57
C GLY A 157 10.53 -25.32 -18.92
N ASP A 158 9.41 -25.69 -19.56
CA ASP A 158 9.40 -26.29 -20.90
C ASP A 158 9.87 -25.30 -21.97
N LEU A 159 9.46 -24.03 -21.88
CA LEU A 159 9.97 -22.95 -22.72
C LEU A 159 11.50 -22.83 -22.62
N LEU A 160 12.03 -22.80 -21.40
CA LEU A 160 13.46 -22.63 -21.15
C LEU A 160 14.26 -23.83 -21.64
N ARG A 161 13.78 -25.06 -21.42
CA ARG A 161 14.42 -26.28 -21.94
C ARG A 161 14.35 -26.38 -23.46
N GLY A 162 13.24 -25.98 -24.07
CA GLY A 162 13.04 -26.08 -25.52
C GLY A 162 13.79 -25.03 -26.32
N ASN A 163 13.89 -23.80 -25.80
CA ASN A 163 14.36 -22.65 -26.57
C ASN A 163 15.65 -22.00 -26.02
N TYR A 164 16.05 -22.33 -24.79
CA TYR A 164 17.14 -21.68 -24.04
C TYR A 164 17.99 -22.70 -23.27
N ASP A 165 18.23 -23.88 -23.85
CA ASP A 165 18.83 -25.02 -23.15
C ASP A 165 20.27 -24.77 -22.65
N ASP A 166 20.97 -23.80 -23.24
CA ASP A 166 22.30 -23.37 -22.83
C ASP A 166 22.30 -22.42 -21.61
N ALA A 167 21.14 -21.88 -21.22
CA ALA A 167 21.00 -21.06 -20.02
C ALA A 167 21.20 -21.90 -18.76
N VAL A 168 22.07 -21.43 -17.86
CA VAL A 168 22.37 -22.13 -16.61
C VAL A 168 21.70 -21.49 -15.39
N ALA A 169 21.15 -20.29 -15.53
CA ALA A 169 20.46 -19.58 -14.46
C ALA A 169 19.31 -18.71 -14.99
N ILE A 170 18.34 -18.41 -14.11
CA ILE A 170 17.19 -17.55 -14.38
C ILE A 170 17.03 -16.45 -13.33
N GLU A 171 16.72 -15.24 -13.78
CA GLU A 171 16.45 -14.06 -12.95
C GLU A 171 15.43 -13.13 -13.65
N MET A 172 15.20 -11.92 -13.10
CA MET A 172 14.06 -11.09 -13.50
C MET A 172 14.41 -9.67 -13.98
N GLU A 173 15.68 -9.32 -14.12
CA GLU A 173 16.06 -7.90 -14.28
C GLU A 173 17.18 -7.62 -15.32
N SER A 174 18.03 -8.60 -15.64
CA SER A 174 19.17 -8.37 -16.53
C SER A 174 18.76 -7.98 -17.94
N ALA A 175 17.65 -8.48 -18.48
CA ALA A 175 17.19 -8.06 -19.80
C ALA A 175 16.87 -6.55 -19.81
N GLY A 176 16.26 -6.03 -18.76
CA GLY A 176 15.99 -4.59 -18.58
C GLY A 176 17.26 -3.75 -18.51
N VAL A 177 18.24 -4.17 -17.70
CA VAL A 177 19.54 -3.50 -17.60
C VAL A 177 20.25 -3.48 -18.95
N ARG A 178 20.29 -4.61 -19.65
CA ARG A 178 20.98 -4.77 -20.94
C ARG A 178 20.28 -3.98 -22.05
N ARG A 179 18.95 -3.95 -22.04
CA ARG A 179 18.16 -3.12 -22.94
C ARG A 179 18.44 -1.64 -22.73
N ALA A 180 18.44 -1.17 -21.49
CA ALA A 180 18.74 0.23 -21.18
C ALA A 180 20.17 0.59 -21.58
N ALA A 181 21.16 -0.24 -21.26
CA ALA A 181 22.56 -0.05 -21.64
C ALA A 181 22.75 0.02 -23.16
N GLN A 182 22.07 -0.85 -23.91
CA GLN A 182 22.08 -0.81 -25.37
C GLN A 182 21.48 0.49 -25.93
N ILE A 183 20.38 0.98 -25.34
CA ILE A 183 19.71 2.20 -25.78
C ILE A 183 20.57 3.44 -25.50
N VAL A 184 21.14 3.55 -24.29
CA VAL A 184 21.94 4.74 -23.93
C VAL A 184 23.32 4.74 -24.58
N GLY A 185 23.88 3.56 -24.84
CA GLY A 185 25.22 3.38 -25.40
C GLY A 185 26.34 3.84 -24.43
N GLY A 186 27.58 3.48 -24.75
CA GLY A 186 28.76 3.99 -24.02
C GLY A 186 28.96 3.47 -22.60
N ILE A 187 28.27 2.39 -22.21
CA ILE A 187 28.41 1.74 -20.91
C ILE A 187 28.54 0.23 -21.07
N ASP A 188 29.66 -0.31 -20.64
CA ASP A 188 29.89 -1.75 -20.60
C ASP A 188 29.22 -2.36 -19.37
N THR A 189 28.47 -3.45 -19.56
CA THR A 189 27.70 -4.08 -18.48
C THR A 189 28.08 -5.55 -18.28
N LEU A 190 28.11 -5.99 -17.02
CA LEU A 190 28.31 -7.40 -16.66
C LEU A 190 27.28 -7.83 -15.62
N THR A 191 26.55 -8.92 -15.89
CA THR A 191 25.62 -9.53 -14.94
C THR A 191 26.35 -10.59 -14.11
N ILE A 192 26.19 -10.52 -12.79
CA ILE A 192 26.86 -11.39 -11.80
C ILE A 192 25.79 -11.90 -10.83
N ARG A 193 25.45 -13.18 -10.92
CA ARG A 193 24.36 -13.77 -10.14
C ARG A 193 24.84 -14.91 -9.24
N GLY A 194 24.52 -14.86 -7.96
CA GLY A 194 24.69 -15.98 -7.04
C GLY A 194 23.48 -16.90 -7.09
N ILE A 195 23.69 -18.21 -7.08
CA ILE A 195 22.59 -19.18 -7.14
C ILE A 195 21.94 -19.34 -5.77
N SER A 196 20.69 -18.88 -5.61
CA SER A 196 19.92 -18.96 -4.36
C SER A 196 19.10 -20.24 -4.24
N ASP A 197 18.66 -20.79 -5.37
CA ASP A 197 17.79 -21.96 -5.47
C ASP A 197 18.02 -22.70 -6.80
N LYS A 198 17.32 -23.82 -7.00
CA LYS A 198 17.45 -24.67 -8.20
C LYS A 198 16.29 -24.53 -9.20
N ALA A 199 15.43 -23.53 -9.02
CA ALA A 199 14.24 -23.28 -9.84
C ALA A 199 13.34 -24.54 -10.06
N ASP A 200 13.38 -25.48 -9.11
CA ASP A 200 12.84 -26.84 -9.20
C ASP A 200 11.62 -27.06 -8.29
N GLY A 201 11.12 -26.02 -7.62
CA GLY A 201 10.08 -26.12 -6.59
C GLY A 201 10.60 -26.24 -5.17
N GLY A 202 11.93 -26.36 -4.98
CA GLY A 202 12.61 -26.43 -3.69
C GLY A 202 12.97 -25.06 -3.08
N LYS A 203 12.69 -23.94 -3.77
CA LYS A 203 13.08 -22.59 -3.37
C LYS A 203 12.75 -22.24 -1.91
N ARG A 204 11.55 -22.62 -1.45
CA ARG A 204 11.11 -22.42 -0.05
C ARG A 204 11.97 -23.15 0.99
N ARG A 205 12.57 -24.30 0.65
CA ARG A 205 13.45 -25.08 1.53
C ARG A 205 14.89 -24.53 1.50
N ALA A 206 15.32 -23.98 0.37
CA ALA A 206 16.63 -23.33 0.23
C ALA A 206 16.65 -21.97 0.99
N ASP A 207 15.63 -21.13 0.79
CA ASP A 207 15.55 -19.79 1.39
C ASP A 207 15.41 -19.86 2.93
N ALA A 208 14.72 -20.88 3.45
CA ALA A 208 14.65 -21.15 4.90
C ALA A 208 16.02 -21.46 5.54
N GLY A 209 17.03 -21.84 4.74
CA GLY A 209 18.40 -22.12 5.15
C GLY A 209 19.38 -20.95 4.97
N GLY A 210 18.91 -19.76 4.56
CA GLY A 210 19.77 -18.60 4.31
C GLY A 210 20.52 -18.63 2.98
N SER A 211 20.05 -19.42 2.00
CA SER A 211 20.70 -19.57 0.69
C SER A 211 20.74 -18.27 -0.11
N GLN A 212 19.75 -17.41 0.05
CA GLN A 212 19.67 -16.12 -0.64
C GLN A 212 20.75 -15.15 -0.16
N GLU A 213 21.01 -15.10 1.15
CA GLU A 213 22.10 -14.32 1.75
C GLU A 213 23.47 -14.85 1.31
N ILE A 214 23.64 -16.18 1.30
CA ILE A 214 24.87 -16.82 0.82
C ILE A 214 25.11 -16.48 -0.65
N ALA A 215 24.09 -16.61 -1.49
CA ALA A 215 24.16 -16.29 -2.91
C ALA A 215 24.47 -14.81 -3.16
N ALA A 216 23.77 -13.89 -2.47
CA ALA A 216 24.00 -12.46 -2.55
C ALA A 216 25.43 -12.09 -2.10
N TRP A 217 25.90 -12.69 -1.00
CA TRP A 217 27.26 -12.49 -0.49
C TRP A 217 28.31 -12.99 -1.46
N SER A 218 28.14 -14.18 -2.05
CA SER A 218 29.04 -14.74 -3.06
C SER A 218 29.08 -13.86 -4.31
N ALA A 219 27.93 -13.45 -4.84
CA ALA A 219 27.85 -12.57 -6.01
C ALA A 219 28.55 -11.23 -5.76
N ALA A 220 28.31 -10.61 -4.61
CA ALA A 220 28.96 -9.36 -4.21
C ALA A 220 30.48 -9.52 -4.03
N ALA A 221 30.94 -10.64 -3.46
CA ALA A 221 32.37 -10.93 -3.30
C ALA A 221 33.08 -11.02 -4.67
N VAL A 222 32.49 -11.75 -5.61
CA VAL A 222 33.03 -11.90 -6.97
C VAL A 222 33.00 -10.56 -7.71
N ALA A 223 31.89 -9.82 -7.64
CA ALA A 223 31.76 -8.52 -8.29
C ALA A 223 32.82 -7.51 -7.82
N VAL A 224 33.03 -7.41 -6.51
CA VAL A 224 34.06 -6.53 -5.94
C VAL A 224 35.47 -6.98 -6.31
N ARG A 225 35.74 -8.28 -6.35
CA ARG A 225 37.06 -8.80 -6.77
C ARG A 225 37.35 -8.50 -8.24
N ILE A 226 36.38 -8.67 -9.13
CA ILE A 226 36.52 -8.30 -10.55
C ILE A 226 36.73 -6.79 -10.66
N LEU A 227 35.96 -5.97 -9.93
CA LEU A 227 36.12 -4.52 -9.99
C LEU A 227 37.51 -4.08 -9.50
N ALA A 228 38.03 -4.72 -8.44
CA ALA A 228 39.35 -4.43 -7.91
C ALA A 228 40.49 -4.75 -8.89
N SER A 229 40.40 -5.86 -9.64
CA SER A 229 41.42 -6.21 -10.63
C SER A 229 41.38 -5.37 -11.90
N LEU A 230 40.27 -4.63 -12.12
CA LEU A 230 40.17 -3.63 -13.18
C LEU A 230 40.80 -2.28 -12.79
N ALA A 231 41.21 -2.11 -11.52
CA ALA A 231 41.87 -0.89 -11.08
C ALA A 231 43.25 -0.72 -11.76
N PRO A 232 43.60 0.50 -12.21
CA PRO A 232 44.96 0.78 -12.65
C PRO A 232 45.93 0.66 -11.47
N GLU A 233 47.09 0.00 -11.65
CA GLU A 233 48.12 -0.11 -10.60
C GLU A 233 48.57 1.28 -10.12
N GLU A 234 48.45 1.56 -8.83
CA GLU A 234 49.09 2.72 -8.21
C GLU A 234 50.60 2.46 -8.08
N GLY A 235 51.43 3.25 -8.77
CA GLY A 235 52.88 3.31 -8.50
C GLY A 235 53.84 2.77 -9.55
N LYS A 236 53.40 2.41 -10.77
CA LYS A 236 54.31 2.35 -11.92
C LYS A 236 54.10 3.59 -12.79
N PRO A 237 55.15 4.39 -13.07
CA PRO A 237 55.02 5.43 -14.07
C PRO A 237 54.55 4.77 -15.36
N SER A 238 53.49 5.31 -15.94
CA SER A 238 53.07 4.99 -17.30
C SER A 238 54.32 5.05 -18.17
N SER A 239 54.83 3.88 -18.58
CA SER A 239 55.73 3.81 -19.71
C SER A 239 54.88 4.30 -20.87
N ALA A 240 55.05 5.58 -21.20
CA ALA A 240 54.54 6.15 -22.41
C ALA A 240 54.90 5.18 -23.54
N GLN A 241 53.89 4.45 -24.04
CA GLN A 241 54.01 3.85 -25.35
C GLN A 241 54.16 5.01 -26.31
N ARG A 242 55.42 5.28 -26.64
CA ARG A 242 55.84 6.12 -27.74
C ARG A 242 54.95 5.81 -28.95
N PRO A 243 54.42 6.82 -29.65
CA PRO A 243 53.90 6.59 -30.99
C PRO A 243 55.05 6.02 -31.84
N PRO A 244 54.79 5.09 -32.77
CA PRO A 244 55.82 4.63 -33.67
C PRO A 244 56.41 5.83 -34.42
N ARG A 245 57.73 5.99 -34.33
CA ARG A 245 58.48 6.93 -35.15
C ARG A 245 58.44 6.45 -36.60
N GLY A 246 57.65 7.14 -37.41
CA GLY A 246 57.56 7.04 -38.86
C GLY A 246 56.18 7.56 -39.26
N LEU A 247 55.99 8.83 -39.62
CA LEU A 247 56.47 9.38 -40.88
C LEU A 247 56.45 10.92 -40.80
N ARG A 248 57.49 11.53 -40.22
CA ARG A 248 57.78 12.96 -40.38
C ARG A 248 59.30 13.17 -40.47
N ALA A 249 59.90 12.60 -41.51
CA ALA A 249 61.21 12.98 -42.03
C ALA A 249 61.47 12.35 -43.42
N LEU A 250 60.70 12.80 -44.40
CA LEU A 250 61.03 12.85 -45.84
C LEU A 250 59.76 13.47 -46.44
N LEU A 251 59.65 14.78 -46.58
CA LEU A 251 60.12 15.46 -47.78
C LEU A 251 60.08 16.97 -47.51
N SER A 252 61.21 17.52 -47.07
CA SER A 252 61.59 18.89 -47.37
C SER A 252 63.07 18.90 -47.67
N ARG A 253 63.44 18.53 -48.90
CA ARG A 253 64.57 19.08 -49.67
C ARG A 253 64.68 18.39 -51.03
N ILE A 254 64.73 19.22 -52.08
CA ILE A 254 65.15 18.94 -53.47
C ILE A 254 64.06 18.25 -54.31
N GLY A 255 63.54 18.79 -55.41
CA GLY A 255 63.84 20.00 -56.15
C GLY A 255 62.94 20.12 -57.39
N SER A 256 62.95 21.30 -57.99
CA SER A 256 62.70 21.60 -59.41
C SER A 256 61.42 21.13 -60.11
N GLY A 257 60.63 22.10 -60.55
CA GLY A 257 60.25 22.19 -61.98
C GLY A 257 58.78 22.06 -62.33
N GLY A 258 58.22 23.13 -62.93
CA GLY A 258 57.21 22.99 -63.98
C GLY A 258 55.81 23.56 -63.71
N ARG A 259 55.59 24.78 -64.22
CA ARG A 259 54.40 25.32 -64.94
C ARG A 259 53.13 24.43 -64.95
N VAL A 260 51.91 24.94 -64.78
CA VAL A 260 51.13 25.73 -65.77
C VAL A 260 49.81 26.23 -65.12
N ARG A 261 49.43 27.48 -65.43
CA ARG A 261 48.13 28.19 -65.22
C ARG A 261 47.06 27.73 -66.25
N PRO A 262 45.83 28.28 -66.36
CA PRO A 262 44.89 28.92 -65.41
C PRO A 262 43.43 28.39 -65.60
N SER A 263 42.39 28.88 -64.91
CA SER A 263 41.44 29.89 -65.44
C SER A 263 40.32 30.15 -64.40
N ARG A 264 40.12 31.42 -63.97
CA ARG A 264 39.10 32.42 -64.35
C ARG A 264 37.72 32.19 -63.70
N ARG A 265 37.27 33.05 -62.76
CA ARG A 265 36.48 34.32 -62.88
C ARG A 265 35.09 34.05 -62.22
N THR A 266 34.37 34.93 -61.51
CA THR A 266 34.22 36.41 -61.45
C THR A 266 33.37 36.75 -60.19
N ARG A 267 33.73 37.77 -59.37
CA ARG A 267 33.09 39.12 -59.16
C ARG A 267 31.63 39.11 -58.63
N ALA A 268 31.36 39.65 -57.42
CA ALA A 268 31.03 41.06 -57.04
C ALA A 268 29.52 41.37 -57.22
N ALA A 269 28.77 42.21 -56.49
CA ALA A 269 28.95 43.29 -55.49
C ALA A 269 27.55 43.54 -54.81
N LEU A 270 27.49 43.89 -53.51
CA LEU A 270 27.00 45.15 -52.89
C LEU A 270 25.77 45.87 -53.49
N ILE A 271 24.81 46.27 -52.64
CA ILE A 271 24.38 47.68 -52.36
C ILE A 271 23.38 47.72 -51.18
N ALA A 272 23.49 48.79 -50.38
CA ALA A 272 22.73 49.12 -49.17
C ALA A 272 21.69 50.25 -49.40
N CYS A 273 20.89 50.52 -48.36
CA CYS A 273 20.06 51.71 -47.99
C CYS A 273 18.67 51.22 -47.52
N GLY A 274 18.00 51.68 -46.47
CA GLY A 274 18.15 52.77 -45.52
C GLY A 274 16.76 53.05 -44.91
N LEU A 275 16.69 53.11 -43.57
CA LEU A 275 15.64 53.58 -42.62
C LEU A 275 14.33 54.25 -43.13
N VAL A 276 13.20 53.97 -42.43
CA VAL A 276 12.42 54.91 -41.57
C VAL A 276 11.24 54.16 -40.89
N ALA A 277 10.96 54.50 -39.62
CA ALA A 277 9.82 54.04 -38.82
C ALA A 277 8.73 55.11 -38.73
N VAL A 278 7.43 54.75 -38.71
CA VAL A 278 6.33 55.45 -38.00
C VAL A 278 5.18 54.45 -37.69
N VAL A 279 4.61 54.60 -36.49
CA VAL A 279 3.52 53.85 -35.84
C VAL A 279 2.12 54.30 -36.30
N GLY A 280 1.14 53.39 -36.34
CA GLY A 280 -0.29 53.73 -36.36
C GLY A 280 -1.21 52.50 -36.34
N VAL A 281 -2.11 52.42 -35.35
CA VAL A 281 -3.24 51.47 -35.20
C VAL A 281 -4.53 52.32 -35.39
N PRO A 282 -5.56 51.91 -36.18
CA PRO A 282 -6.65 51.10 -35.63
C PRO A 282 -7.42 50.14 -36.58
N VAL A 283 -7.87 49.03 -35.98
CA VAL A 283 -9.12 48.24 -36.15
C VAL A 283 -9.82 48.22 -37.53
N ALA A 284 -9.90 47.03 -38.14
CA ALA A 284 -11.05 46.56 -38.92
C ALA A 284 -11.17 45.02 -38.85
N VAL A 285 -12.33 44.55 -38.43
CA VAL A 285 -12.74 43.14 -38.36
C VAL A 285 -13.10 42.64 -39.77
N LEU A 286 -12.49 41.55 -40.24
CA LEU A 286 -13.09 40.62 -41.22
C LEU A 286 -12.47 39.21 -41.04
N HIS A 287 -13.36 38.21 -40.96
CA HIS A 287 -13.10 36.77 -40.88
C HIS A 287 -12.20 36.26 -42.00
N ASP A 288 -11.29 35.32 -41.69
CA ASP A 288 -11.44 33.87 -41.94
C ASP A 288 -10.06 33.19 -41.86
N GLY A 289 -10.03 31.90 -41.48
CA GLY A 289 -8.88 31.04 -41.72
C GLY A 289 -8.02 30.69 -40.51
N THR A 290 -8.49 29.69 -39.76
CA THR A 290 -7.69 28.54 -39.28
C THR A 290 -6.23 28.79 -38.92
N ASN A 291 -5.94 28.89 -37.63
CA ASN A 291 -4.89 28.14 -36.94
C ASN A 291 -4.93 28.55 -35.47
N ASP A 292 -5.96 28.08 -34.76
CA ASP A 292 -5.92 28.11 -33.31
C ASP A 292 -5.08 26.90 -32.88
N SER A 293 -3.81 27.16 -32.63
CA SER A 293 -2.96 26.32 -31.80
C SER A 293 -3.63 26.22 -30.44
N GLY A 294 -4.51 25.23 -30.27
CA GLY A 294 -5.10 24.86 -29.00
C GLY A 294 -3.99 24.48 -28.03
N THR A 295 -3.46 25.47 -27.32
CA THR A 295 -2.94 25.31 -25.98
C THR A 295 -4.03 24.62 -25.18
N SER A 296 -3.89 23.31 -24.99
CA SER A 296 -4.60 22.61 -23.94
C SER A 296 -4.37 23.38 -22.65
N SER A 297 -5.43 23.99 -22.12
CA SER A 297 -5.41 24.65 -20.82
C SER A 297 -5.22 23.55 -19.79
N THR A 298 -3.98 23.16 -19.50
CA THR A 298 -3.69 22.46 -18.25
C THR A 298 -4.22 23.37 -17.16
N GLY A 299 -5.19 22.91 -16.35
CA GLY A 299 -5.90 23.70 -15.32
C GLY A 299 -5.05 24.22 -14.16
N SER A 300 -3.78 24.52 -14.40
CA SER A 300 -2.78 25.05 -13.48
C SER A 300 -2.24 26.36 -14.06
N ALA A 301 -2.14 27.39 -13.22
CA ALA A 301 -1.56 28.69 -13.54
C ALA A 301 -0.05 28.75 -13.27
N LEU A 302 0.54 27.73 -12.65
CA LEU A 302 1.96 27.68 -12.32
C LEU A 302 2.78 26.93 -13.37
N GLU A 303 3.99 27.42 -13.63
CA GLU A 303 4.95 26.77 -14.53
C GLU A 303 5.38 25.39 -13.96
N SER A 304 5.40 24.37 -14.81
CA SER A 304 5.97 23.07 -14.44
C SER A 304 7.48 23.15 -14.27
N CYS A 305 8.03 22.41 -13.29
CA CYS A 305 9.47 22.26 -13.14
C CYS A 305 9.87 20.77 -13.19
N ALA A 306 11.14 20.51 -13.49
CA ALA A 306 11.64 19.15 -13.52
C ALA A 306 11.51 18.51 -12.14
N VAL A 307 11.19 17.22 -12.09
CA VAL A 307 11.24 16.42 -10.84
C VAL A 307 12.61 16.58 -10.17
N SER A 308 13.65 16.84 -10.97
CA SER A 308 14.99 17.13 -10.50
C SER A 308 15.29 18.47 -9.87
N GLN A 309 14.30 19.32 -9.80
CA GLN A 309 14.43 20.60 -9.12
C GLN A 309 13.54 20.64 -7.88
N ALA A 310 12.69 19.62 -7.67
CA ALA A 310 11.63 19.61 -6.67
C ALA A 310 12.11 19.09 -5.30
N ARG A 311 13.08 19.79 -4.70
CA ARG A 311 13.62 19.45 -3.38
C ARG A 311 12.66 19.75 -2.22
N VAL A 312 11.65 20.58 -2.46
CA VAL A 312 10.61 20.91 -1.47
C VAL A 312 9.39 20.03 -1.72
N LYS A 313 8.91 19.39 -0.65
CA LYS A 313 7.75 18.50 -0.68
C LYS A 313 6.57 19.16 0.02
N LEU A 314 5.42 19.15 -0.63
CA LEU A 314 4.12 19.45 -0.04
C LEU A 314 3.47 18.12 0.31
N HIS A 315 3.39 17.81 1.60
CA HIS A 315 2.83 16.56 2.10
C HIS A 315 1.32 16.68 2.24
N VAL A 316 0.59 15.80 1.55
CA VAL A 316 -0.86 15.68 1.64
C VAL A 316 -1.18 14.37 2.36
N ALA A 317 -1.90 14.43 3.47
CA ALA A 317 -2.47 13.26 4.12
C ALA A 317 -3.95 13.16 3.73
N ALA A 318 -4.34 12.09 3.05
CA ALA A 318 -5.68 11.90 2.52
C ALA A 318 -6.35 10.63 3.08
N SER A 319 -7.69 10.65 3.13
CA SER A 319 -8.49 9.49 3.50
C SER A 319 -8.19 8.27 2.61
N ILE A 320 -8.31 7.08 3.19
CA ILE A 320 -7.86 5.80 2.56
C ILE A 320 -8.56 5.51 1.22
N ASP A 321 -9.79 5.99 1.06
CA ASP A 321 -10.65 5.86 -0.12
C ASP A 321 -10.33 6.87 -1.23
N LEU A 322 -9.77 8.05 -0.89
CA LEU A 322 -9.41 9.10 -1.86
C LEU A 322 -7.91 9.08 -2.19
N SER A 323 -7.07 8.57 -1.30
CA SER A 323 -5.61 8.77 -1.35
C SER A 323 -4.98 8.38 -2.68
N LYS A 324 -5.44 7.28 -3.30
CA LYS A 324 -4.87 6.82 -4.57
C LYS A 324 -5.30 7.68 -5.76
N SER A 325 -6.56 8.09 -5.80
CA SER A 325 -7.05 9.05 -6.80
C SER A 325 -6.30 10.37 -6.72
N LEU A 326 -6.08 10.86 -5.49
CA LEU A 326 -5.37 12.10 -5.25
C LEU A 326 -3.88 12.01 -5.60
N ASP A 327 -3.26 10.86 -5.35
CA ASP A 327 -1.87 10.58 -5.72
C ASP A 327 -1.67 10.50 -7.26
N ASP A 328 -2.60 9.86 -7.97
CA ASP A 328 -2.58 9.82 -9.44
C ASP A 328 -2.80 11.24 -10.02
N ALA A 329 -3.69 12.04 -9.41
CA ALA A 329 -3.91 13.44 -9.78
C ALA A 329 -2.66 14.31 -9.50
N ALA A 330 -2.03 14.16 -8.33
CA ALA A 330 -0.79 14.86 -7.96
C ALA A 330 0.37 14.49 -8.89
N SER A 331 0.48 13.21 -9.26
CA SER A 331 1.48 12.71 -10.20
C SER A 331 1.30 13.32 -11.59
N ALA A 332 0.06 13.47 -12.05
CA ALA A 332 -0.24 14.10 -13.33
C ALA A 332 -0.09 15.62 -13.31
N TYR A 333 -0.36 16.25 -12.18
CA TYR A 333 -0.14 17.68 -11.95
C TYR A 333 1.34 18.07 -12.08
N LYS A 334 2.26 17.15 -11.74
CA LYS A 334 3.73 17.30 -11.77
C LYS A 334 4.24 18.41 -10.82
N PRO A 335 5.55 18.47 -10.55
CA PRO A 335 6.11 19.56 -9.74
C PRO A 335 5.88 20.93 -10.38
N ARG A 336 5.58 21.93 -9.53
CA ARG A 336 5.33 23.32 -9.96
C ARG A 336 6.30 24.29 -9.33
N ARG A 337 6.68 25.30 -10.12
CA ARG A 337 7.49 26.42 -9.68
C ARG A 337 6.59 27.46 -9.06
N SER A 338 6.78 27.73 -7.78
CA SER A 338 6.09 28.82 -7.10
C SER A 338 6.67 30.19 -7.54
N PRO A 339 5.98 31.32 -7.27
CA PRO A 339 6.42 32.65 -7.71
C PRO A 339 7.81 33.08 -7.21
N ASP A 340 8.32 32.49 -6.12
CA ASP A 340 9.66 32.76 -5.60
C ASP A 340 10.77 31.90 -6.26
N GLY A 341 10.41 31.09 -7.25
CA GLY A 341 11.32 30.20 -7.98
C GLY A 341 11.48 28.82 -7.36
N THR A 342 10.94 28.56 -6.16
CA THR A 342 11.00 27.25 -5.50
C THR A 342 10.15 26.24 -6.27
N CYS A 343 10.75 25.10 -6.62
CA CYS A 343 10.06 23.98 -7.24
C CYS A 343 9.54 23.03 -6.15
N VAL A 344 8.23 22.80 -6.15
CA VAL A 344 7.53 22.01 -5.13
C VAL A 344 6.89 20.78 -5.76
N LYS A 345 7.12 19.61 -5.17
CA LYS A 345 6.45 18.35 -5.51
C LYS A 345 5.41 18.02 -4.44
N ILE A 346 4.26 17.50 -4.88
CA ILE A 346 3.21 16.99 -3.98
C ILE A 346 3.48 15.52 -3.70
N GLU A 347 3.40 15.12 -2.43
CA GLU A 347 3.46 13.72 -2.00
C GLU A 347 2.23 13.39 -1.19
N VAL A 348 1.47 12.38 -1.63
CA VAL A 348 0.23 11.95 -0.99
C VAL A 348 0.51 10.73 -0.10
N SER A 349 -0.01 10.77 1.11
CA SER A 349 -0.01 9.67 2.08
C SER A 349 -1.45 9.30 2.43
N SER A 350 -1.66 8.03 2.75
CA SER A 350 -2.97 7.49 3.13
C SER A 350 -3.07 7.42 4.64
N VAL A 351 -4.15 7.94 5.23
CA VAL A 351 -4.42 7.89 6.67
C VAL A 351 -5.92 7.82 6.93
N ASN A 352 -6.33 7.09 7.97
CA ASN A 352 -7.71 7.10 8.44
C ASN A 352 -8.08 8.50 8.99
N SER A 353 -9.26 9.04 8.64
CA SER A 353 -9.69 10.38 9.03
C SER A 353 -9.69 10.59 10.55
N GLY A 354 -10.24 9.64 11.32
CA GLY A 354 -10.26 9.70 12.78
C GLY A 354 -8.86 9.60 13.40
N THR A 355 -7.98 8.78 12.82
CA THR A 355 -6.57 8.68 13.26
C THR A 355 -5.83 10.01 13.07
N ALA A 356 -5.94 10.64 11.89
CA ALA A 356 -5.36 11.95 11.63
C ALA A 356 -5.96 13.05 12.53
N MET A 357 -7.28 13.03 12.75
CA MET A 357 -7.96 13.95 13.67
C MET A 357 -7.38 13.84 15.09
N ARG A 358 -7.20 12.62 15.61
CA ARG A 358 -6.61 12.41 16.94
C ARG A 358 -5.16 12.88 17.02
N ALA A 359 -4.36 12.63 15.98
CA ALA A 359 -3.00 13.15 15.90
C ALA A 359 -2.98 14.69 15.96
N LEU A 360 -3.85 15.36 15.20
CA LEU A 360 -4.00 16.82 15.21
C LEU A 360 -4.45 17.36 16.57
N ARG A 361 -5.37 16.68 17.26
CA ARG A 361 -5.80 17.05 18.63
C ARG A 361 -4.66 17.05 19.65
N ARG A 362 -3.57 16.31 19.37
CA ARG A 362 -2.35 16.21 20.19
C ARG A 362 -1.16 16.99 19.62
N GLY A 363 -1.36 17.79 18.56
CA GLY A 363 -0.30 18.59 17.95
C GLY A 363 0.56 17.85 16.93
N TRP A 364 0.16 16.65 16.50
CA TRP A 364 0.87 15.75 15.58
C TRP A 364 2.28 15.35 16.10
N PRO A 365 2.37 14.54 17.17
CA PRO A 365 3.64 14.10 17.71
C PRO A 365 4.44 13.24 16.71
N GLU A 366 5.76 13.14 16.91
CA GLU A 366 6.69 12.43 16.01
C GLU A 366 6.30 10.96 15.74
N GLY A 367 5.62 10.31 16.70
CA GLY A 367 5.12 8.94 16.57
C GLY A 367 4.00 8.75 15.53
N ASP A 368 3.34 9.83 15.11
CA ASP A 368 2.26 9.82 14.10
C ASP A 368 2.81 10.10 12.68
N GLY A 369 4.13 10.05 12.49
CA GLY A 369 4.80 10.27 11.19
C GLY A 369 4.98 11.75 10.82
N PRO A 370 5.45 12.05 9.60
CA PRO A 370 5.68 13.43 9.17
C PRO A 370 4.38 14.22 9.12
N ARG A 371 4.36 15.37 9.79
CA ARG A 371 3.20 16.25 9.81
C ARG A 371 2.83 16.70 8.38
N PRO A 372 1.57 16.55 7.95
CA PRO A 372 1.14 17.00 6.64
C PRO A 372 1.13 18.53 6.54
N ASP A 373 1.30 19.03 5.32
CA ASP A 373 1.03 20.43 4.96
C ASP A 373 -0.46 20.63 4.63
N VAL A 374 -1.08 19.59 4.06
CA VAL A 374 -2.50 19.53 3.72
C VAL A 374 -3.10 18.24 4.25
N TRP A 375 -4.27 18.34 4.87
CA TRP A 375 -5.07 17.20 5.29
C TRP A 375 -6.37 17.15 4.49
N SER A 376 -6.70 15.98 3.96
CA SER A 376 -7.97 15.72 3.28
C SER A 376 -8.67 14.52 3.92
N PRO A 377 -9.35 14.71 5.07
CA PRO A 377 -10.22 13.68 5.62
C PRO A 377 -11.37 13.39 4.67
N ALA A 378 -12.10 12.30 4.88
CA ALA A 378 -13.27 12.01 4.05
C ALA A 378 -14.47 12.95 4.31
N GLY A 379 -14.54 13.58 5.49
CA GLY A 379 -15.62 14.49 5.86
C GLY A 379 -15.15 15.68 6.70
N SER A 380 -15.82 16.83 6.53
CA SER A 380 -15.56 18.07 7.30
C SER A 380 -15.83 17.94 8.80
N GLU A 381 -16.65 16.99 9.24
CA GLU A 381 -16.93 16.71 10.65
C GLU A 381 -15.64 16.41 11.45
N TRP A 382 -14.65 15.81 10.80
CA TRP A 382 -13.35 15.53 11.41
C TRP A 382 -12.54 16.79 11.69
N VAL A 383 -12.71 17.84 10.88
CA VAL A 383 -12.05 19.13 11.07
C VAL A 383 -12.62 19.80 12.31
N ASP A 384 -13.94 19.75 12.50
CA ASP A 384 -14.60 20.35 13.67
C ASP A 384 -14.32 19.58 14.95
N LEU A 385 -14.28 18.24 14.90
CA LEU A 385 -13.80 17.41 16.00
C LEU A 385 -12.35 17.74 16.38
N ALA A 386 -11.46 17.92 15.40
CA ALA A 386 -10.08 18.28 15.69
C ALA A 386 -9.96 19.67 16.35
N ARG A 387 -10.83 20.63 15.98
CA ARG A 387 -10.91 21.98 16.58
C ARG A 387 -11.43 22.00 18.03
N THR A 388 -11.84 20.87 18.60
CA THR A 388 -12.26 20.82 20.02
C THR A 388 -11.10 21.01 21.01
N THR A 389 -9.84 20.88 20.57
CA THR A 389 -8.66 21.08 21.42
C THR A 389 -7.86 22.32 21.02
N ASN A 390 -7.09 22.88 21.97
CA ASN A 390 -6.21 24.02 21.71
C ASN A 390 -5.16 23.71 20.63
N GLU A 391 -4.59 22.51 20.68
CA GLU A 391 -3.60 22.05 19.70
C GLU A 391 -4.22 21.96 18.29
N GLY A 392 -5.39 21.36 18.15
CA GLY A 392 -6.07 21.23 16.87
C GLY A 392 -6.47 22.58 16.29
N ARG A 393 -7.05 23.49 17.10
CA ARG A 393 -7.37 24.87 16.66
C ARG A 393 -6.17 25.63 16.16
N ARG A 394 -4.99 25.45 16.77
CA ARG A 394 -3.77 26.13 16.35
C ARG A 394 -3.27 25.63 14.99
N LEU A 395 -3.49 24.36 14.68
CA LEU A 395 -2.99 23.72 13.45
C LEU A 395 -3.95 23.87 12.27
N LEU A 396 -5.24 24.02 12.52
CA LEU A 396 -6.29 24.08 11.49
C LEU A 396 -6.65 25.52 11.11
N PRO A 397 -7.08 25.77 9.86
CA PRO A 397 -7.53 27.09 9.45
C PRO A 397 -8.84 27.47 10.16
N GLU A 398 -9.10 28.78 10.31
CA GLU A 398 -10.41 29.28 10.79
C GLU A 398 -11.48 29.21 9.69
N SER A 399 -11.10 29.43 8.44
CA SER A 399 -12.03 29.34 7.30
C SER A 399 -12.48 27.92 7.04
N GLU A 400 -13.70 27.77 6.54
CA GLU A 400 -14.20 26.49 6.03
C GLU A 400 -13.33 26.01 4.84
N PRO A 401 -12.88 24.75 4.86
CA PRO A 401 -12.12 24.17 3.77
C PRO A 401 -13.03 23.91 2.56
N GLN A 402 -12.44 23.90 1.37
CA GLN A 402 -13.19 23.59 0.15
C GLN A 402 -13.14 22.08 -0.13
N SER A 403 -14.29 21.49 -0.45
CA SER A 403 -14.43 20.11 -0.88
C SER A 403 -13.66 19.82 -2.17
N ILE A 404 -13.06 18.63 -2.30
CA ILE A 404 -12.44 18.17 -3.57
C ILE A 404 -13.49 17.48 -4.44
N VAL A 405 -14.29 16.63 -3.81
CA VAL A 405 -15.37 15.81 -4.37
C VAL A 405 -16.35 15.46 -3.27
N THR A 406 -17.57 15.09 -3.62
CA THR A 406 -18.54 14.62 -2.63
C THR A 406 -19.02 13.21 -2.91
N SER A 407 -19.50 12.54 -1.87
CA SER A 407 -20.10 11.22 -1.93
C SER A 407 -21.20 11.10 -0.87
N PRO A 408 -22.49 11.10 -1.26
CA PRO A 408 -23.62 10.88 -0.35
C PRO A 408 -23.49 9.62 0.49
N LEU A 409 -23.96 9.65 1.74
CA LEU A 409 -24.06 8.46 2.57
C LEU A 409 -25.31 7.65 2.17
N THR A 410 -25.10 6.38 1.88
CA THR A 410 -26.16 5.49 1.42
C THR A 410 -26.38 4.32 2.37
N ILE A 411 -27.57 3.75 2.30
CA ILE A 411 -27.88 2.42 2.83
C ILE A 411 -27.72 1.44 1.65
N ALA A 412 -26.52 0.87 1.51
CA ALA A 412 -26.20 -0.05 0.45
C ALA A 412 -26.72 -1.46 0.78
N MET A 413 -27.42 -2.10 -0.16
CA MET A 413 -28.00 -3.43 0.02
C MET A 413 -27.64 -4.35 -1.15
N PRO A 414 -27.45 -5.67 -0.93
CA PRO A 414 -27.43 -6.63 -2.04
C PRO A 414 -28.67 -6.47 -2.90
N GLU A 415 -28.49 -6.35 -4.22
CA GLU A 415 -29.58 -6.03 -5.16
C GLU A 415 -30.85 -6.90 -4.98
N PRO A 416 -30.76 -8.24 -4.77
CA PRO A 416 -31.96 -9.06 -4.54
C PRO A 416 -32.75 -8.67 -3.27
N MET A 417 -32.06 -8.27 -2.20
CA MET A 417 -32.70 -7.78 -0.98
C MET A 417 -33.30 -6.39 -1.21
N ALA A 418 -32.56 -5.51 -1.88
CA ALA A 418 -33.02 -4.15 -2.18
C ALA A 418 -34.30 -4.15 -3.04
N ARG A 419 -34.37 -5.02 -4.05
CA ARG A 419 -35.58 -5.19 -4.88
C ARG A 419 -36.77 -5.70 -4.07
N THR A 420 -36.55 -6.55 -3.07
CA THR A 420 -37.60 -6.98 -2.14
C THR A 420 -38.14 -5.81 -1.33
N MET A 421 -37.29 -4.82 -1.05
CA MET A 421 -37.65 -3.58 -0.37
C MET A 421 -38.15 -2.48 -1.31
N GLY A 422 -38.28 -2.75 -2.61
CA GLY A 422 -38.84 -1.83 -3.59
C GLY A 422 -37.83 -0.92 -4.31
N TRP A 423 -36.54 -1.26 -4.37
CA TRP A 423 -35.58 -0.54 -5.21
C TRP A 423 -35.91 -0.66 -6.72
N PRO A 424 -35.79 0.41 -7.55
CA PRO A 424 -35.26 1.74 -7.21
C PRO A 424 -36.29 2.78 -6.75
N GLU A 425 -37.58 2.48 -6.69
CA GLU A 425 -38.64 3.47 -6.44
C GLU A 425 -38.87 3.79 -4.96
N ALA A 426 -38.60 2.84 -4.06
CA ALA A 426 -38.79 3.01 -2.63
C ALA A 426 -37.72 3.91 -2.00
N THR A 427 -38.10 4.65 -0.96
CA THR A 427 -37.18 5.44 -0.14
C THR A 427 -37.09 4.86 1.26
N ILE A 428 -35.86 4.56 1.68
CA ILE A 428 -35.55 3.98 2.99
C ILE A 428 -34.68 4.97 3.74
N GLY A 429 -35.04 5.28 4.98
CA GLY A 429 -34.29 6.16 5.88
C GLY A 429 -33.91 5.50 7.19
N TRP A 430 -33.28 6.27 8.06
CA TRP A 430 -32.87 5.85 9.41
C TRP A 430 -34.06 5.39 10.26
N SER A 431 -35.23 6.01 10.08
CA SER A 431 -36.46 5.61 10.78
C SER A 431 -36.93 4.20 10.40
N ASP A 432 -36.78 3.82 9.14
CA ASP A 432 -37.12 2.47 8.67
C ASP A 432 -36.11 1.46 9.23
N LEU A 433 -34.81 1.77 9.20
CA LEU A 433 -33.78 0.92 9.80
C LEU A 433 -34.02 0.68 11.29
N ALA A 434 -34.36 1.72 12.05
CA ALA A 434 -34.68 1.60 13.47
C ALA A 434 -35.87 0.66 13.72
N LYS A 435 -36.91 0.75 12.88
CA LYS A 435 -38.07 -0.14 12.94
C LYS A 435 -37.73 -1.58 12.58
N TRP A 436 -36.91 -1.79 11.54
CA TRP A 436 -36.48 -3.14 11.15
C TRP A 436 -35.62 -3.79 12.24
N ALA A 437 -34.88 -2.98 12.99
CA ALA A 437 -34.05 -3.41 14.11
C ALA A 437 -34.82 -3.80 15.39
N GLU A 438 -36.16 -3.62 15.43
CA GLU A 438 -36.98 -4.05 16.57
C GLU A 438 -37.11 -5.58 16.67
N ASP A 439 -37.24 -6.26 15.52
CA ASP A 439 -37.24 -7.74 15.43
C ASP A 439 -36.34 -8.22 14.27
N PRO A 440 -35.01 -8.10 14.41
CA PRO A 440 -34.09 -8.43 13.34
C PRO A 440 -34.10 -9.94 13.03
N THR A 441 -34.43 -10.80 13.99
CA THR A 441 -34.42 -12.26 13.81
C THR A 441 -35.49 -12.73 12.84
N HIS A 442 -36.66 -12.08 12.83
CA HIS A 442 -37.78 -12.50 12.00
C HIS A 442 -37.99 -11.64 10.75
N PHE A 443 -37.31 -10.51 10.66
CA PHE A 443 -37.47 -9.54 9.57
C PHE A 443 -37.58 -10.18 8.17
N TRP A 444 -36.56 -10.91 7.72
CA TRP A 444 -36.59 -11.49 6.37
C TRP A 444 -37.60 -12.63 6.20
N ARG A 445 -37.95 -13.35 7.27
CA ARG A 445 -39.01 -14.37 7.24
C ARG A 445 -40.37 -13.72 6.95
N GLU A 446 -40.65 -12.58 7.57
CA GLU A 446 -41.89 -11.82 7.36
C GLU A 446 -41.96 -11.19 5.96
N HIS A 447 -40.79 -10.93 5.36
CA HIS A 447 -40.66 -10.48 3.97
C HIS A 447 -40.49 -11.65 2.98
N GLY A 448 -40.93 -12.86 3.34
CA GLY A 448 -40.99 -14.03 2.44
C GLY A 448 -39.66 -14.73 2.15
N ASN A 449 -38.57 -14.34 2.81
CA ASN A 449 -37.19 -14.77 2.49
C ASN A 449 -36.44 -15.34 3.71
N LYS A 450 -37.03 -16.33 4.39
CA LYS A 450 -36.45 -16.95 5.60
C LYS A 450 -35.00 -17.44 5.44
N GLN A 451 -34.59 -17.79 4.22
CA GLN A 451 -33.26 -18.30 3.90
C GLN A 451 -32.13 -17.27 4.07
N TRP A 452 -32.45 -15.98 4.16
CA TRP A 452 -31.46 -14.91 4.40
C TRP A 452 -31.11 -14.76 5.90
N GLY A 453 -31.89 -15.38 6.78
CA GLY A 453 -31.71 -15.33 8.23
C GLY A 453 -32.14 -13.99 8.82
N ALA A 454 -31.47 -13.56 9.90
CA ALA A 454 -31.75 -12.29 10.54
C ALA A 454 -31.29 -11.08 9.70
N LEU A 455 -31.93 -9.93 9.90
CA LEU A 455 -31.45 -8.62 9.46
C LEU A 455 -30.07 -8.34 10.07
N LYS A 456 -29.11 -7.99 9.20
CA LYS A 456 -27.71 -7.73 9.57
C LYS A 456 -27.28 -6.39 8.98
N LEU A 457 -27.04 -5.41 9.85
CA LEU A 457 -26.53 -4.10 9.46
C LEU A 457 -25.00 -4.08 9.60
N GLY A 458 -24.31 -3.61 8.57
CA GLY A 458 -22.91 -3.20 8.65
C GLY A 458 -22.81 -1.71 8.85
N LYS A 459 -22.11 -1.30 9.89
CA LYS A 459 -21.81 0.09 10.20
C LYS A 459 -20.38 0.15 10.73
N THR A 460 -19.64 1.17 10.36
CA THR A 460 -18.27 1.38 10.85
C THR A 460 -18.26 2.15 12.16
N ASN A 461 -17.11 2.17 12.84
CA ASN A 461 -16.95 2.86 14.12
C ASN A 461 -16.87 4.39 13.89
N PRO A 462 -17.74 5.21 14.51
CA PRO A 462 -17.78 6.67 14.33
C PRO A 462 -16.56 7.40 14.91
N ASP A 463 -15.69 6.73 15.67
CA ASP A 463 -14.42 7.30 16.14
C ASP A 463 -13.32 7.23 15.08
N TYR A 464 -13.51 6.44 14.02
CA TYR A 464 -12.48 6.18 13.00
C TYR A 464 -12.98 6.44 11.58
N SER A 465 -14.23 6.07 11.27
CA SER A 465 -14.74 6.03 9.91
C SER A 465 -15.79 7.09 9.67
N THR A 466 -15.65 7.86 8.58
CA THR A 466 -16.59 8.91 8.19
C THR A 466 -17.99 8.37 7.98
N SER A 467 -18.17 7.27 7.25
CA SER A 467 -19.50 6.65 7.08
C SER A 467 -20.15 6.27 8.41
N GLY A 468 -19.36 5.82 9.39
CA GLY A 468 -19.82 5.46 10.73
C GLY A 468 -20.27 6.70 11.52
N LEU A 469 -19.47 7.77 11.44
CA LEU A 469 -19.78 9.06 12.04
C LEU A 469 -21.05 9.65 11.41
N ASN A 470 -21.10 9.74 10.08
CA ASN A 470 -22.25 10.27 9.32
C ASN A 470 -23.52 9.43 9.54
N ALA A 471 -23.41 8.11 9.62
CA ALA A 471 -24.54 7.24 9.96
C ALA A 471 -25.05 7.49 11.39
N THR A 472 -24.14 7.75 12.33
CA THR A 472 -24.51 8.06 13.72
C THR A 472 -25.18 9.43 13.80
N VAL A 473 -24.62 10.44 13.13
CA VAL A 473 -25.21 11.78 13.00
C VAL A 473 -26.62 11.69 12.39
N GLY A 474 -26.76 10.99 11.26
CA GLY A 474 -28.06 10.77 10.60
C GLY A 474 -29.08 10.07 11.51
N ALA A 475 -28.67 9.07 12.28
CA ALA A 475 -29.53 8.38 13.24
C ALA A 475 -30.02 9.30 14.37
N PHE A 476 -29.18 10.19 14.90
CA PHE A 476 -29.61 11.18 15.88
C PHE A 476 -30.57 12.22 15.27
N TYR A 477 -30.27 12.70 14.06
CA TYR A 477 -31.15 13.64 13.35
C TYR A 477 -32.54 13.06 13.06
N ALA A 478 -32.61 11.82 12.59
CA ALA A 478 -33.85 11.19 12.16
C ALA A 478 -34.95 11.20 13.25
N LYS A 479 -34.57 11.09 14.52
CA LYS A 479 -35.53 11.14 15.63
C LYS A 479 -35.96 12.55 16.01
N THR A 480 -35.09 13.54 15.82
CA THR A 480 -35.39 14.95 16.12
C THR A 480 -36.41 15.56 15.14
N GLY A 481 -36.38 15.10 13.87
CA GLY A 481 -37.18 15.69 12.79
C GLY A 481 -36.76 17.11 12.39
N THR A 482 -35.65 17.63 12.94
CA THR A 482 -35.09 18.93 12.55
C THR A 482 -34.20 18.80 11.32
N THR A 483 -34.04 19.90 10.58
CA THR A 483 -32.97 20.05 9.57
C THR A 483 -31.92 21.09 9.94
N GLY A 484 -32.15 21.82 11.04
CA GLY A 484 -31.17 22.78 11.60
C GLY A 484 -30.18 22.10 12.54
N GLU A 485 -29.33 22.86 13.21
CA GLU A 485 -28.25 22.34 14.07
C GLU A 485 -28.73 21.39 15.19
N LEU A 486 -28.09 20.21 15.29
CA LEU A 486 -28.25 19.25 16.38
C LEU A 486 -27.61 19.80 17.65
N SER A 487 -28.30 19.76 18.79
CA SER A 487 -27.74 20.22 20.06
C SER A 487 -27.28 19.08 20.97
N VAL A 488 -26.43 19.37 21.95
CA VAL A 488 -26.06 18.43 23.03
C VAL A 488 -27.30 17.88 23.76
N ARG A 489 -28.35 18.70 23.91
CA ARG A 489 -29.62 18.28 24.53
C ARG A 489 -30.32 17.20 23.71
N ASP A 490 -30.24 17.28 22.38
CA ASP A 490 -30.81 16.27 21.49
C ASP A 490 -30.04 14.95 21.58
N VAL A 491 -28.71 15.02 21.71
CA VAL A 491 -27.85 13.85 21.92
C VAL A 491 -28.10 13.20 23.29
N ASP A 492 -28.32 14.00 24.33
CA ASP A 492 -28.60 13.55 25.70
C ASP A 492 -30.06 13.09 25.93
N SER A 493 -30.95 13.32 24.97
CA SER A 493 -32.35 12.90 25.05
C SER A 493 -32.46 11.37 25.14
N SER A 494 -33.08 10.87 26.22
CA SER A 494 -33.28 9.43 26.41
C SER A 494 -34.09 8.78 25.28
N ALA A 495 -35.01 9.51 24.66
CA ALA A 495 -35.78 9.03 23.53
C ALA A 495 -34.92 8.88 22.26
N ASN A 496 -34.01 9.82 22.00
CA ASN A 496 -33.09 9.76 20.87
C ASN A 496 -32.05 8.67 21.08
N GLN A 497 -31.50 8.57 22.28
CA GLN A 497 -30.58 7.49 22.65
C GLN A 497 -31.22 6.10 22.55
N ALA A 498 -32.50 5.94 22.92
CA ALA A 498 -33.22 4.68 22.73
C ALA A 498 -33.41 4.34 21.25
N PHE A 499 -33.71 5.33 20.41
CA PHE A 499 -33.82 5.18 18.96
C PHE A 499 -32.49 4.73 18.34
N VAL A 500 -31.40 5.44 18.64
CA VAL A 500 -30.06 5.09 18.15
C VAL A 500 -29.64 3.72 18.65
N ARG A 501 -29.83 3.42 19.94
CA ARG A 501 -29.55 2.10 20.53
C ARG A 501 -30.28 0.97 19.80
N ASN A 502 -31.51 1.19 19.33
CA ASN A 502 -32.22 0.18 18.56
C ASN A 502 -31.54 -0.11 17.22
N ILE A 503 -31.09 0.91 16.49
CA ILE A 503 -30.28 0.73 15.27
C ILE A 503 -28.98 -0.03 15.58
N GLU A 504 -28.27 0.38 16.64
CA GLU A 504 -26.99 -0.22 17.01
C GLU A 504 -27.10 -1.71 17.40
N LYS A 505 -28.25 -2.17 17.93
CA LYS A 505 -28.48 -3.60 18.23
C LYS A 505 -28.43 -4.50 17.00
N SER A 506 -28.75 -3.99 15.81
CA SER A 506 -28.68 -4.76 14.56
C SER A 506 -27.31 -4.75 13.90
N VAL A 507 -26.35 -4.01 14.46
CA VAL A 507 -24.97 -3.98 13.96
C VAL A 507 -24.25 -5.26 14.34
N VAL A 508 -23.74 -5.97 13.33
CA VAL A 508 -23.14 -7.31 13.52
C VAL A 508 -21.78 -7.21 14.20
N HIS A 509 -20.99 -6.21 13.81
CA HIS A 509 -19.76 -5.72 14.42
C HIS A 509 -19.48 -4.34 13.80
N TYR A 510 -18.60 -3.56 14.40
CA TYR A 510 -18.09 -2.35 13.77
C TYR A 510 -16.92 -2.69 12.85
N GLY A 511 -16.59 -1.80 11.92
CA GLY A 511 -15.39 -1.90 11.09
C GLY A 511 -14.59 -0.61 11.20
N ASP A 512 -13.28 -0.71 11.06
CA ASP A 512 -12.35 0.43 11.01
C ASP A 512 -12.57 1.31 9.77
N THR A 513 -12.98 0.66 8.68
CA THR A 513 -13.33 1.26 7.39
C THR A 513 -14.44 0.48 6.70
N THR A 514 -15.13 1.12 5.77
CA THR A 514 -16.15 0.48 4.91
C THR A 514 -15.53 -0.57 3.99
N LEU A 515 -14.25 -0.39 3.67
CA LEU A 515 -13.46 -1.24 2.79
C LEU A 515 -13.43 -2.69 3.27
N THR A 516 -13.32 -2.90 4.58
CA THR A 516 -13.30 -4.24 5.20
C THR A 516 -14.63 -4.98 5.00
N PHE A 517 -15.77 -4.29 5.16
CA PHE A 517 -17.09 -4.90 4.95
C PHE A 517 -17.28 -5.34 3.50
N LEU A 518 -16.94 -4.46 2.55
CA LEU A 518 -17.11 -4.72 1.13
C LEU A 518 -16.12 -5.79 0.64
N ALA A 519 -14.89 -5.80 1.13
CA ALA A 519 -13.93 -6.86 0.83
C ALA A 519 -14.40 -8.24 1.33
N ASN A 520 -14.97 -8.31 2.54
CA ASN A 520 -15.53 -9.54 3.09
C ASN A 520 -16.78 -9.99 2.32
N LEU A 521 -17.63 -9.05 1.92
CA LEU A 521 -18.78 -9.30 1.04
C LEU A 521 -18.31 -9.90 -0.29
N ARG A 522 -17.30 -9.29 -0.93
CA ARG A 522 -16.71 -9.80 -2.17
C ARG A 522 -16.12 -11.19 -1.98
N ALA A 523 -15.44 -11.43 -0.86
CA ALA A 523 -14.91 -12.73 -0.55
C ALA A 523 -15.99 -13.79 -0.34
N ALA A 524 -17.17 -13.44 0.20
CA ALA A 524 -18.31 -14.33 0.29
C ALA A 524 -18.89 -14.66 -1.10
N ASP A 525 -19.00 -13.64 -1.96
CA ASP A 525 -19.43 -13.77 -3.36
C ASP A 525 -18.49 -14.66 -4.19
N ASP A 526 -17.18 -14.57 -3.95
CA ASP A 526 -16.18 -15.43 -4.59
C ASP A 526 -16.35 -16.90 -4.18
N ARG A 527 -16.57 -17.18 -2.87
CA ARG A 527 -16.66 -18.53 -2.31
C ARG A 527 -17.95 -19.28 -2.66
N GLY A 528 -19.10 -18.65 -2.40
CA GLY A 528 -20.40 -19.30 -2.52
C GLY A 528 -21.42 -18.52 -3.35
N GLY A 529 -20.97 -17.44 -4.00
CA GLY A 529 -21.84 -16.59 -4.82
C GLY A 529 -22.94 -15.93 -4.00
N ARG A 530 -24.05 -15.70 -4.68
CA ARG A 530 -25.20 -14.95 -4.17
C ARG A 530 -25.75 -15.46 -2.84
N GLU A 531 -25.79 -16.78 -2.61
CA GLU A 531 -26.37 -17.30 -1.37
C GLU A 531 -25.55 -16.92 -0.14
N GLU A 532 -24.22 -16.96 -0.23
CA GLU A 532 -23.34 -16.61 0.88
C GLU A 532 -23.34 -15.10 1.14
N VAL A 533 -23.43 -14.29 0.09
CA VAL A 533 -23.63 -12.83 0.20
C VAL A 533 -24.90 -12.50 0.98
N LEU A 534 -26.02 -13.12 0.60
CA LEU A 534 -27.33 -12.87 1.21
C LEU A 534 -27.44 -13.40 2.65
N LYS A 535 -26.55 -14.30 3.08
CA LYS A 535 -26.42 -14.72 4.48
C LYS A 535 -25.44 -13.85 5.28
N TYR A 536 -24.55 -13.12 4.61
CA TYR A 536 -23.50 -12.33 5.27
C TYR A 536 -24.04 -11.02 5.82
N ILE A 537 -24.70 -10.21 4.98
CA ILE A 537 -25.15 -8.87 5.35
C ILE A 537 -26.44 -8.49 4.63
N SER A 538 -27.28 -7.68 5.28
CA SER A 538 -28.55 -7.21 4.71
C SER A 538 -28.44 -5.79 4.17
N ALA A 539 -27.75 -4.92 4.90
CA ALA A 539 -27.50 -3.54 4.53
C ALA A 539 -26.18 -3.06 5.11
N VAL A 540 -25.51 -2.10 4.48
CA VAL A 540 -24.27 -1.48 4.95
C VAL A 540 -24.38 0.04 4.77
N THR A 541 -24.02 0.81 5.78
CA THR A 541 -23.93 2.27 5.66
C THR A 541 -22.58 2.65 5.04
N VAL A 542 -22.59 3.05 3.77
CA VAL A 542 -21.38 3.40 3.00
C VAL A 542 -21.67 4.56 2.06
N GLU A 543 -20.61 5.25 1.65
CA GLU A 543 -20.66 6.29 0.64
C GLU A 543 -21.09 5.73 -0.74
N GLU A 544 -21.78 6.53 -1.55
CA GLU A 544 -22.21 6.21 -2.92
C GLU A 544 -21.04 5.73 -3.79
N SER A 545 -19.90 6.43 -3.70
CA SER A 545 -18.65 6.07 -4.37
C SER A 545 -18.23 4.64 -4.07
N ALA A 546 -18.49 4.14 -2.86
CA ALA A 546 -18.13 2.78 -2.47
C ALA A 546 -18.99 1.72 -3.17
N VAL A 547 -20.28 1.99 -3.37
CA VAL A 547 -21.19 1.12 -4.12
C VAL A 547 -20.81 1.06 -5.59
N VAL A 548 -20.59 2.24 -6.21
CA VAL A 548 -20.19 2.34 -7.62
C VAL A 548 -18.85 1.65 -7.85
N ALA A 549 -17.84 1.91 -7.01
CA ALA A 549 -16.54 1.26 -7.12
C ALA A 549 -16.63 -0.26 -6.93
N TYR A 550 -17.44 -0.74 -5.97
CA TYR A 550 -17.67 -2.17 -5.75
C TYR A 550 -18.26 -2.85 -6.99
N ASN A 551 -19.30 -2.27 -7.56
CA ASN A 551 -19.94 -2.79 -8.78
C ASN A 551 -19.02 -2.70 -10.00
N ASN A 552 -18.12 -1.72 -10.04
CA ASN A 552 -17.05 -1.61 -11.05
C ASN A 552 -15.90 -2.60 -10.86
N GLY A 553 -15.99 -3.50 -9.88
CA GLY A 553 -15.02 -4.58 -9.66
C GLY A 553 -13.87 -4.23 -8.71
N TYR A 554 -13.96 -3.14 -7.94
CA TYR A 554 -13.04 -2.89 -6.82
C TYR A 554 -13.54 -3.62 -5.57
N PRO A 555 -12.92 -4.73 -5.13
CA PRO A 555 -13.47 -5.60 -4.09
C PRO A 555 -13.82 -4.90 -2.77
N CYS A 556 -13.07 -3.87 -2.40
CA CYS A 556 -13.27 -3.13 -1.16
C CYS A 556 -14.13 -1.86 -1.35
N GLY A 557 -14.70 -1.62 -2.54
CA GLY A 557 -15.44 -0.39 -2.82
C GLY A 557 -14.57 0.87 -2.87
N ALA A 558 -13.27 0.76 -3.15
CA ALA A 558 -12.44 1.95 -3.32
C ALA A 558 -11.26 1.68 -4.25
N TYR A 559 -10.81 2.72 -4.96
CA TYR A 559 -9.49 2.73 -5.60
C TYR A 559 -8.45 3.13 -4.55
N SER A 560 -7.85 2.13 -3.91
CA SER A 560 -6.98 2.33 -2.74
C SER A 560 -5.71 1.48 -2.79
N TYR A 561 -4.68 1.91 -2.05
CA TYR A 561 -3.46 1.14 -1.78
C TYR A 561 -3.69 0.00 -0.76
N ALA A 562 -4.83 0.00 -0.06
CA ALA A 562 -5.14 -1.01 0.93
C ALA A 562 -5.17 -2.44 0.32
N ARG A 563 -4.70 -3.41 1.12
CA ARG A 563 -4.68 -4.82 0.74
C ARG A 563 -6.10 -5.28 0.40
N GLY A 564 -6.24 -6.05 -0.67
CA GLY A 564 -7.55 -6.54 -1.12
C GLY A 564 -8.35 -5.58 -2.00
N CYS A 565 -7.93 -4.32 -2.18
CA CYS A 565 -8.65 -3.33 -3.00
C CYS A 565 -8.35 -3.38 -4.51
N LYS A 566 -7.34 -4.15 -4.94
CA LYS A 566 -6.96 -4.25 -6.36
C LYS A 566 -8.16 -4.70 -7.21
N LYS A 567 -8.42 -3.98 -8.31
CA LYS A 567 -9.50 -4.28 -9.26
C LYS A 567 -9.50 -5.74 -9.70
N ARG A 568 -10.67 -6.35 -9.72
CA ARG A 568 -10.98 -7.69 -10.22
C ARG A 568 -12.13 -7.58 -11.24
N GLY A 569 -12.75 -8.71 -11.59
CA GLY A 569 -14.02 -8.69 -12.33
C GLY A 569 -15.16 -8.08 -11.51
N GLU A 570 -16.29 -7.82 -12.16
CA GLU A 570 -17.52 -7.38 -11.50
C GLU A 570 -18.01 -8.40 -10.45
N PRO A 571 -18.72 -7.95 -9.41
CA PRO A 571 -19.36 -8.85 -8.44
C PRO A 571 -20.49 -9.65 -9.09
N LYS A 572 -20.64 -10.92 -8.69
CA LYS A 572 -21.80 -11.74 -9.09
C LYS A 572 -23.07 -11.21 -8.42
N THR A 573 -22.93 -10.65 -7.22
CA THR A 573 -24.01 -9.99 -6.48
C THR A 573 -23.69 -8.51 -6.33
N ARG A 574 -24.39 -7.66 -7.11
CA ARG A 574 -24.25 -6.21 -7.05
C ARG A 574 -24.82 -5.63 -5.76
N LEU A 575 -24.29 -4.48 -5.38
CA LEU A 575 -24.88 -3.62 -4.35
C LEU A 575 -25.68 -2.51 -5.00
N VAL A 576 -26.74 -2.04 -4.34
CA VAL A 576 -27.47 -0.85 -4.78
C VAL A 576 -27.72 0.08 -3.60
N SER A 577 -27.81 1.38 -3.90
CA SER A 577 -27.90 2.45 -2.93
C SER A 577 -29.35 2.88 -2.69
N PHE A 578 -29.76 2.94 -1.43
CA PHE A 578 -30.85 3.78 -0.99
C PHE A 578 -30.30 5.06 -0.35
N TYR A 579 -30.85 6.21 -0.74
CA TYR A 579 -30.50 7.51 -0.19
C TYR A 579 -31.46 7.82 0.96
N PRO A 580 -30.98 8.04 2.18
CA PRO A 580 -31.85 8.24 3.33
C PRO A 580 -32.82 9.41 3.13
N LYS A 581 -34.12 9.13 3.17
CA LYS A 581 -35.18 10.17 3.06
C LYS A 581 -35.20 11.13 4.25
N ASP A 582 -34.71 10.63 5.39
CA ASP A 582 -34.54 11.37 6.64
C ASP A 582 -33.14 11.99 6.67
N GLY A 583 -32.75 12.68 5.58
CA GLY A 583 -31.50 13.43 5.43
C GLY A 583 -30.26 12.63 5.03
N ASP A 584 -29.47 13.23 4.15
CA ASP A 584 -28.35 12.63 3.43
C ASP A 584 -27.03 13.35 3.79
N PRO A 585 -26.32 12.94 4.86
CA PRO A 585 -24.98 13.45 5.12
C PRO A 585 -24.04 12.97 4.02
N ALA A 586 -23.09 13.80 3.59
CA ALA A 586 -22.17 13.45 2.51
C ALA A 586 -20.72 13.57 2.97
N SER A 587 -19.89 12.64 2.54
CA SER A 587 -18.44 12.76 2.63
C SER A 587 -17.96 13.75 1.58
N ASP A 588 -17.42 14.90 2.00
CA ASP A 588 -17.10 16.05 1.15
C ASP A 588 -15.61 16.23 0.88
N HIS A 589 -14.76 15.35 1.41
CA HIS A 589 -13.33 15.30 1.16
C HIS A 589 -12.64 16.68 1.14
N PRO A 590 -12.70 17.45 2.24
CA PRO A 590 -12.22 18.83 2.26
C PRO A 590 -10.71 18.90 2.02
N TYR A 591 -10.25 19.97 1.40
CA TYR A 591 -8.83 20.26 1.21
C TYR A 591 -8.36 21.24 2.29
N VAL A 592 -7.86 20.70 3.41
CA VAL A 592 -7.52 21.47 4.62
C VAL A 592 -6.05 21.84 4.65
N ARG A 593 -5.74 23.12 4.42
CA ARG A 593 -4.37 23.66 4.52
C ARG A 593 -3.99 23.87 5.99
N LEU A 594 -2.99 23.12 6.49
CA LEU A 594 -2.53 23.24 7.88
C LEU A 594 -1.61 24.45 8.08
N GLY A 595 -1.60 24.96 9.31
CA GLY A 595 -0.75 26.07 9.72
C GLY A 595 0.75 25.75 9.61
N GLY A 596 1.55 26.78 9.32
CA GLY A 596 3.03 26.68 9.26
C GLY A 596 3.62 26.34 7.89
N MET A 597 2.82 26.34 6.81
CA MET A 597 3.33 26.21 5.45
C MET A 597 4.13 27.43 4.99
N SER A 598 5.20 27.21 4.22
CA SER A 598 5.91 28.28 3.51
C SER A 598 5.06 28.90 2.39
N LYS A 599 5.38 30.14 1.98
CA LYS A 599 4.67 30.82 0.88
C LYS A 599 4.72 30.04 -0.43
N ALA A 600 5.85 29.40 -0.74
CA ALA A 600 6.01 28.52 -1.89
C ALA A 600 5.01 27.35 -1.87
N LYS A 601 4.90 26.65 -0.72
CA LYS A 601 3.94 25.56 -0.54
C LYS A 601 2.51 26.05 -0.66
N GLN A 602 2.16 27.17 -0.03
CA GLN A 602 0.81 27.76 -0.11
C GLN A 602 0.39 28.02 -1.57
N LYS A 603 1.27 28.62 -2.39
CA LYS A 603 0.95 28.90 -3.79
C LYS A 603 0.75 27.65 -4.64
N VAL A 604 1.57 26.63 -4.43
CA VAL A 604 1.41 25.34 -5.13
C VAL A 604 0.17 24.60 -4.63
N SER A 605 -0.15 24.71 -3.35
CA SER A 605 -1.36 24.15 -2.74
C SER A 605 -2.63 24.75 -3.35
N ASP A 606 -2.70 26.07 -3.46
CA ASP A 606 -3.86 26.79 -4.04
C ASP A 606 -4.05 26.41 -5.52
N ASP A 607 -2.96 26.37 -6.29
CA ASP A 607 -3.01 26.00 -7.70
C ASP A 607 -3.39 24.53 -7.90
N PHE A 608 -2.94 23.64 -7.01
CA PHE A 608 -3.34 22.24 -7.04
C PHE A 608 -4.83 22.06 -6.73
N LEU A 609 -5.38 22.76 -5.74
CA LEU A 609 -6.81 22.73 -5.46
C LEU A 609 -7.64 23.18 -6.68
N ASN A 610 -7.24 24.28 -7.33
CA ASN A 610 -7.87 24.72 -8.57
C ASN A 610 -7.78 23.66 -9.68
N TYR A 611 -6.64 22.97 -9.80
CA TYR A 611 -6.48 21.86 -10.74
C TYR A 611 -7.44 20.71 -10.42
N LEU A 612 -7.61 20.33 -9.14
CA LEU A 612 -8.53 19.28 -8.72
C LEU A 612 -9.99 19.61 -9.05
N HIS A 613 -10.38 20.89 -8.99
CA HIS A 613 -11.71 21.36 -9.39
C HIS A 613 -11.91 21.45 -10.91
N SER A 614 -10.87 21.28 -11.71
CA SER A 614 -11.02 21.27 -13.17
C SER A 614 -11.82 20.04 -13.64
N ALA A 615 -12.66 20.24 -14.66
CA ALA A 615 -13.48 19.17 -15.22
C ALA A 615 -12.63 17.97 -15.71
N ASP A 616 -11.44 18.24 -16.25
CA ASP A 616 -10.53 17.21 -16.74
C ASP A 616 -9.94 16.36 -15.61
N ALA A 617 -9.50 17.00 -14.52
CA ALA A 617 -9.01 16.27 -13.35
C ALA A 617 -10.13 15.44 -12.73
N TYR A 618 -11.32 16.04 -12.56
CA TYR A 618 -12.49 15.36 -12.02
C TYR A 618 -12.88 14.12 -12.82
N ARG A 619 -13.08 14.27 -14.13
CA ARG A 619 -13.50 13.16 -15.01
C ARG A 619 -12.50 12.02 -15.05
N LYS A 620 -11.20 12.32 -14.86
CA LYS A 620 -10.14 11.31 -14.97
C LYS A 620 -9.84 10.60 -13.67
N TYR A 621 -9.78 11.32 -12.55
CA TYR A 621 -9.25 10.78 -11.29
C TYR A 621 -10.32 10.52 -10.23
N PHE A 622 -11.53 11.05 -10.39
CA PHE A 622 -12.60 10.91 -9.39
C PHE A 622 -13.87 10.26 -9.94
N ALA A 623 -14.39 10.73 -11.07
CA ALA A 623 -15.63 10.18 -11.65
C ALA A 623 -15.62 8.64 -11.86
N PRO A 624 -14.54 7.99 -12.35
CA PRO A 624 -14.53 6.53 -12.56
C PRO A 624 -14.70 5.70 -11.28
N TYR A 625 -14.59 6.34 -10.11
CA TYR A 625 -14.68 5.72 -8.80
C TYR A 625 -15.94 6.16 -8.04
N GLY A 626 -16.92 6.76 -8.73
CA GLY A 626 -18.25 7.06 -8.19
C GLY A 626 -18.33 8.31 -7.33
N TYR A 627 -17.38 9.24 -7.46
CA TYR A 627 -17.45 10.52 -6.76
C TYR A 627 -18.24 11.56 -7.57
N ARG A 628 -19.05 12.37 -6.88
CA ARG A 628 -19.68 13.58 -7.42
C ARG A 628 -18.69 14.75 -7.41
N THR A 629 -19.01 15.83 -8.12
CA THR A 629 -18.17 17.04 -8.10
C THR A 629 -18.14 17.67 -6.71
N HIS A 630 -17.22 18.61 -6.47
CA HIS A 630 -17.16 19.36 -5.21
C HIS A 630 -18.43 20.17 -4.90
N GLU A 631 -19.27 20.46 -5.90
CA GLU A 631 -20.59 21.09 -5.73
C GLU A 631 -21.74 20.06 -5.66
N ASN A 632 -21.42 18.79 -5.40
CA ASN A 632 -22.38 17.69 -5.31
C ASN A 632 -23.20 17.46 -6.59
N LYS A 633 -22.61 17.69 -7.77
CA LYS A 633 -23.26 17.47 -9.06
C LYS A 633 -22.85 16.13 -9.67
N VAL A 634 -23.81 15.47 -10.30
CA VAL A 634 -23.57 14.35 -11.20
C VAL A 634 -23.36 14.91 -12.60
N LEU A 635 -22.19 14.65 -13.20
CA LEU A 635 -21.95 15.00 -14.61
C LEU A 635 -22.34 13.81 -15.52
N PRO A 636 -22.68 14.04 -16.79
CA PRO A 636 -22.95 12.95 -17.73
C PRO A 636 -21.77 11.98 -17.85
N HIS A 637 -22.09 10.69 -17.97
CA HIS A 637 -21.15 9.57 -18.16
C HIS A 637 -20.14 9.40 -17.03
N THR A 638 -20.55 9.63 -15.78
CA THR A 638 -19.71 9.46 -14.59
C THR A 638 -19.90 8.13 -13.87
N GLY A 639 -20.84 7.27 -14.31
CA GLY A 639 -21.11 5.97 -13.70
C GLY A 639 -21.93 6.03 -12.41
N ILE A 640 -22.51 7.20 -12.08
CA ILE A 640 -23.53 7.35 -11.04
C ILE A 640 -24.90 7.15 -11.71
N ASP A 641 -25.30 5.90 -11.85
CA ASP A 641 -26.54 5.49 -12.49
C ASP A 641 -27.01 4.12 -11.96
N GLN A 642 -28.23 3.72 -12.35
CA GLN A 642 -28.85 2.47 -11.89
C GLN A 642 -28.03 1.23 -12.22
N ASP A 643 -27.31 1.21 -13.36
CA ASP A 643 -26.53 0.06 -13.79
C ASP A 643 -25.33 -0.19 -12.86
N HIS A 644 -24.82 0.88 -12.24
CA HIS A 644 -23.77 0.83 -11.23
C HIS A 644 -24.30 0.87 -9.79
N GLY A 645 -25.61 0.72 -9.58
CA GLY A 645 -26.24 0.65 -8.26
C GLY A 645 -26.33 1.99 -7.53
N ALA A 646 -26.20 3.12 -8.23
CA ALA A 646 -26.42 4.46 -7.72
C ALA A 646 -27.64 5.10 -8.40
N LEU A 647 -28.09 6.25 -7.93
CA LEU A 647 -29.17 7.01 -8.55
C LEU A 647 -28.76 8.48 -8.66
N ASP A 648 -28.99 9.07 -9.83
CA ASP A 648 -29.05 10.53 -10.01
C ASP A 648 -30.39 11.06 -9.47
N ALA A 649 -30.69 10.72 -8.22
CA ALA A 649 -31.92 11.08 -7.54
C ALA A 649 -31.76 12.46 -6.87
N PRO A 650 -32.82 13.28 -6.83
CA PRO A 650 -32.86 14.45 -5.97
C PRO A 650 -32.58 14.02 -4.53
N GLN A 651 -31.44 14.46 -3.99
CA GLN A 651 -31.09 14.14 -2.61
C GLN A 651 -32.04 14.86 -1.66
N ALA A 652 -32.38 14.22 -0.54
CA ALA A 652 -33.09 14.89 0.53
C ALA A 652 -32.28 16.12 0.98
N LYS A 653 -32.96 17.17 1.48
CA LYS A 653 -32.24 18.32 2.02
C LYS A 653 -31.32 17.83 3.13
N GLY A 654 -30.01 18.04 2.97
CA GLY A 654 -29.02 17.74 4.00
C GLY A 654 -29.32 18.49 5.29
N TYR A 655 -28.80 17.98 6.39
CA TYR A 655 -28.87 18.63 7.69
C TYR A 655 -27.69 19.57 7.88
N ASP A 656 -27.86 20.62 8.68
CA ASP A 656 -26.75 21.45 9.12
C ASP A 656 -25.72 20.57 9.84
N ALA A 657 -24.43 20.71 9.50
CA ALA A 657 -23.37 19.90 10.12
C ALA A 657 -23.31 20.21 11.62
N PRO A 658 -23.29 19.20 12.51
CA PRO A 658 -23.16 19.44 13.94
C PRO A 658 -21.81 20.06 14.30
N ASP A 659 -21.78 20.96 15.27
CA ASP A 659 -20.53 21.52 15.77
C ASP A 659 -19.62 20.45 16.44
N GLY A 660 -18.34 20.81 16.63
CA GLY A 660 -17.36 19.90 17.21
C GLY A 660 -17.69 19.43 18.65
N GLN A 661 -18.37 20.23 19.47
CA GLN A 661 -18.78 19.83 20.82
C GLN A 661 -19.91 18.81 20.78
N VAL A 662 -20.87 18.99 19.88
CA VAL A 662 -21.97 18.06 19.64
C VAL A 662 -21.43 16.74 19.09
N LEU A 663 -20.48 16.78 18.14
CA LEU A 663 -19.83 15.58 17.61
C LEU A 663 -19.05 14.83 18.69
N ASP A 664 -18.25 15.52 19.52
CA ASP A 664 -17.50 14.87 20.62
C ASP A 664 -18.45 14.26 21.65
N ARG A 665 -19.56 14.95 21.99
CA ARG A 665 -20.59 14.39 22.86
C ARG A 665 -21.31 13.20 22.24
N LEU A 666 -21.58 13.23 20.94
CA LEU A 666 -22.22 12.16 20.20
C LEU A 666 -21.35 10.89 20.21
N GLN A 667 -20.04 11.00 20.01
CA GLN A 667 -19.10 9.88 20.12
C GLN A 667 -19.10 9.30 21.55
N GLN A 668 -19.04 10.14 22.58
CA GLN A 668 -19.13 9.71 23.98
C GLN A 668 -20.43 8.96 24.29
N VAL A 669 -21.57 9.47 23.83
CA VAL A 669 -22.88 8.83 24.06
C VAL A 669 -22.97 7.55 23.26
N TRP A 670 -22.55 7.54 21.99
CA TRP A 670 -22.57 6.35 21.14
C TRP A 670 -21.81 5.17 21.78
N ALA A 671 -20.67 5.41 22.43
CA ALA A 671 -19.92 4.37 23.16
C ALA A 671 -20.77 3.63 24.23
N THR A 672 -21.83 4.27 24.73
CA THR A 672 -22.79 3.67 25.69
C THR A 672 -24.02 3.02 25.04
N LEU A 673 -24.28 3.35 23.77
CA LEU A 673 -25.44 2.87 23.00
C LEU A 673 -25.10 1.68 22.12
N ARG A 674 -23.84 1.57 21.69
CA ARG A 674 -23.35 0.45 20.91
C ARG A 674 -23.53 -0.87 21.65
N ARG A 675 -23.49 -1.97 20.89
CA ARG A 675 -23.41 -3.30 21.49
C ARG A 675 -22.12 -3.39 22.30
N ARG A 676 -22.23 -3.89 23.52
CA ARG A 676 -21.07 -4.15 24.36
C ARG A 676 -20.18 -5.20 23.70
N ALA A 677 -18.89 -5.11 23.94
CA ALA A 677 -17.93 -6.07 23.43
C ALA A 677 -17.59 -7.10 24.51
N ASN A 678 -17.57 -8.37 24.11
CA ASN A 678 -16.98 -9.48 24.84
C ASN A 678 -15.76 -9.93 24.03
N VAL A 679 -14.57 -9.54 24.47
CA VAL A 679 -13.32 -9.76 23.71
C VAL A 679 -12.34 -10.57 24.52
N LEU A 680 -11.84 -11.65 23.93
CA LEU A 680 -10.67 -12.35 24.44
C LEU A 680 -9.45 -11.99 23.60
N VAL A 681 -8.48 -11.30 24.21
CA VAL A 681 -7.18 -11.04 23.59
C VAL A 681 -6.28 -12.24 23.84
N VAL A 682 -5.70 -12.79 22.77
CA VAL A 682 -4.86 -13.99 22.82
C VAL A 682 -3.52 -13.66 22.20
N ILE A 683 -2.46 -13.68 23.01
CA ILE A 683 -1.12 -13.23 22.62
C ILE A 683 -0.15 -14.40 22.56
N ASP A 684 0.51 -14.54 21.42
CA ASP A 684 1.60 -15.48 21.22
C ASP A 684 2.81 -15.07 22.06
N THR A 685 3.29 -15.98 22.90
CA THR A 685 4.51 -15.83 23.69
C THR A 685 5.59 -16.83 23.26
N SER A 686 5.49 -17.42 22.07
CA SER A 686 6.53 -18.32 21.56
C SER A 686 7.88 -17.62 21.36
N LYS A 687 8.96 -18.41 21.30
CA LYS A 687 10.34 -17.90 21.20
C LYS A 687 10.59 -16.97 20.01
N SER A 688 9.81 -17.08 18.93
CA SER A 688 9.93 -16.18 17.77
C SER A 688 9.51 -14.73 18.09
N MET A 689 8.83 -14.50 19.21
CA MET A 689 8.51 -13.17 19.73
C MET A 689 9.75 -12.47 20.34
N ASP A 690 10.85 -13.19 20.55
CA ASP A 690 12.16 -12.62 20.92
C ASP A 690 12.97 -12.14 19.70
N ASP A 691 12.51 -12.40 18.47
CA ASP A 691 13.18 -11.94 17.26
C ASP A 691 13.27 -10.40 17.23
N LYS A 692 14.47 -9.89 16.91
CA LYS A 692 14.70 -8.45 16.72
C LYS A 692 14.05 -7.94 15.43
N VAL A 693 13.43 -6.78 15.52
CA VAL A 693 12.84 -6.09 14.37
C VAL A 693 13.88 -5.16 13.72
N PRO A 694 14.23 -5.36 12.44
CA PRO A 694 15.23 -4.56 11.74
C PRO A 694 14.97 -3.05 11.82
N GLY A 695 16.02 -2.28 12.10
CA GLY A 695 15.94 -0.81 12.17
C GLY A 695 15.31 -0.23 13.45
N THR A 696 14.84 -1.07 14.39
CA THR A 696 14.26 -0.59 15.68
C THR A 696 15.14 -0.89 16.89
N GLY A 697 16.02 -1.89 16.80
CA GLY A 697 16.82 -2.38 17.92
C GLY A 697 16.04 -3.13 19.01
N ARG A 698 14.73 -3.31 18.85
CA ARG A 698 13.81 -3.94 19.82
C ARG A 698 13.33 -5.31 19.32
N THR A 699 12.90 -6.18 20.23
CA THR A 699 12.23 -7.45 19.88
C THR A 699 10.76 -7.23 19.51
N LYS A 700 10.15 -8.21 18.84
CA LYS A 700 8.70 -8.26 18.58
C LYS A 700 7.90 -8.06 19.88
N MET A 701 8.22 -8.83 20.93
CA MET A 701 7.54 -8.68 22.22
C MET A 701 7.69 -7.28 22.81
N GLN A 702 8.89 -6.68 22.76
CA GLN A 702 9.12 -5.32 23.27
C GLN A 702 8.36 -4.22 22.52
N LEU A 703 8.04 -4.44 21.24
CA LEU A 703 7.22 -3.51 20.47
C LEU A 703 5.73 -3.70 20.79
N LEU A 704 5.28 -4.95 20.98
CA LEU A 704 3.92 -5.25 21.45
C LEU A 704 3.66 -4.68 22.84
N GLN A 705 4.60 -4.87 23.78
CA GLN A 705 4.56 -4.31 25.13
C GLN A 705 4.52 -2.78 25.16
N LYS A 706 5.00 -2.10 24.11
CA LYS A 706 4.94 -0.64 23.97
C LYS A 706 3.64 -0.18 23.29
N ALA A 707 2.91 -1.10 22.66
CA ALA A 707 1.65 -0.86 21.97
C ALA A 707 0.45 -1.44 22.74
N GLU A 708 0.65 -1.80 24.02
CA GLU A 708 -0.35 -2.33 24.95
C GLU A 708 -1.53 -1.38 25.16
N HIS A 709 -1.27 -0.07 25.17
CA HIS A 709 -2.33 0.95 25.23
C HIS A 709 -3.29 0.84 24.04
N ALA A 710 -2.79 0.50 22.85
CA ALA A 710 -3.60 0.33 21.64
C ALA A 710 -4.55 -0.88 21.71
N LEU A 711 -4.27 -1.85 22.58
CA LEU A 711 -5.12 -3.01 22.80
C LEU A 711 -6.30 -2.72 23.72
N PHE A 712 -6.12 -1.86 24.72
CA PHE A 712 -7.06 -1.78 25.85
C PHE A 712 -7.71 -0.42 26.08
N ASP A 713 -7.09 0.69 25.66
CA ASP A 713 -7.58 2.04 25.99
C ASP A 713 -8.89 2.42 25.30
N TYR A 714 -9.29 1.69 24.27
CA TYR A 714 -10.48 1.99 23.46
C TYR A 714 -11.74 1.25 23.90
N PHE A 715 -11.63 0.35 24.89
CA PHE A 715 -12.80 -0.29 25.47
C PHE A 715 -13.47 0.61 26.51
N ALA A 716 -14.80 0.60 26.53
CA ALA A 716 -15.58 1.23 27.58
C ALA A 716 -15.53 0.40 28.86
N ASP A 717 -15.74 1.04 30.02
CA ASP A 717 -15.73 0.36 31.34
C ASP A 717 -16.67 -0.84 31.42
N THR A 718 -17.75 -0.83 30.63
CA THR A 718 -18.77 -1.90 30.60
C THR A 718 -18.47 -3.02 29.61
N ASP A 719 -17.50 -2.85 28.71
CA ASP A 719 -17.04 -3.93 27.86
C ASP A 719 -16.32 -4.99 28.69
N ARG A 720 -16.42 -6.24 28.24
CA ARG A 720 -15.86 -7.38 28.93
C ARG A 720 -14.63 -7.86 28.16
N VAL A 721 -13.45 -7.75 28.76
CA VAL A 721 -12.19 -8.12 28.11
C VAL A 721 -11.43 -9.10 28.98
N GLY A 722 -10.86 -10.13 28.36
CA GLY A 722 -9.94 -11.07 29.01
C GLY A 722 -8.63 -11.18 28.23
N LEU A 723 -7.62 -11.79 28.84
CA LEU A 723 -6.30 -11.98 28.25
C LEU A 723 -5.79 -13.40 28.48
N TRP A 724 -5.41 -14.06 27.40
CA TRP A 724 -4.65 -15.30 27.40
C TRP A 724 -3.28 -15.07 26.78
N GLU A 725 -2.27 -15.74 27.33
CA GLU A 725 -1.04 -16.03 26.58
C GLU A 725 -1.09 -17.44 26.00
N PHE A 726 -0.33 -17.68 24.95
CA PHE A 726 -0.20 -19.03 24.42
C PHE A 726 1.18 -19.32 23.85
N SER A 727 1.60 -20.57 24.06
CA SER A 727 2.86 -21.16 23.65
C SER A 727 2.64 -22.68 23.51
N ASN A 728 3.64 -23.52 23.74
CA ASN A 728 3.52 -24.97 23.71
C ASN A 728 3.23 -25.47 25.12
N ALA A 729 2.45 -26.56 25.22
CA ALA A 729 1.97 -27.05 26.50
C ALA A 729 3.09 -27.36 27.49
N ALA A 730 4.25 -27.83 27.03
CA ALA A 730 5.40 -28.11 27.89
C ALA A 730 5.88 -26.87 28.68
N ASN A 731 5.80 -25.68 28.08
CA ASN A 731 6.25 -24.43 28.69
C ASN A 731 5.17 -23.78 29.58
N LEU A 732 3.90 -24.17 29.41
CA LEU A 732 2.77 -23.70 30.21
C LEU A 732 2.26 -24.74 31.23
N GLY A 733 3.14 -25.61 31.74
CA GLY A 733 2.81 -26.57 32.80
C GLY A 733 2.14 -27.88 32.34
N GLY A 734 2.19 -28.18 31.04
CA GLY A 734 1.98 -29.50 30.46
C GLY A 734 0.53 -29.89 30.11
N LYS A 735 -0.47 -29.05 30.40
CA LYS A 735 -1.90 -29.38 30.19
C LYS A 735 -2.51 -28.78 28.93
N HIS A 736 -2.21 -27.52 28.64
CA HIS A 736 -2.79 -26.76 27.54
C HIS A 736 -1.73 -25.90 26.86
N HIS A 737 -1.95 -25.58 25.59
CA HIS A 737 -1.08 -24.67 24.81
C HIS A 737 -1.35 -23.18 25.12
N TYR A 738 -2.21 -22.88 26.09
CA TYR A 738 -2.58 -21.53 26.49
C TYR A 738 -2.66 -21.43 28.02
N LEU A 739 -2.52 -20.21 28.53
CA LEU A 739 -2.71 -19.87 29.94
C LEU A 739 -3.63 -18.64 30.04
N PRO A 740 -4.80 -18.77 30.71
CA PRO A 740 -5.59 -17.61 31.07
C PRO A 740 -4.84 -16.75 32.10
N LEU A 741 -4.59 -15.48 31.76
CA LEU A 741 -3.94 -14.51 32.64
C LEU A 741 -4.97 -13.63 33.34
N VAL A 742 -5.99 -13.20 32.61
CA VAL A 742 -7.09 -12.38 33.11
C VAL A 742 -8.40 -12.91 32.56
N ASP A 743 -9.32 -13.28 33.44
CA ASP A 743 -10.66 -13.74 33.05
C ASP A 743 -11.48 -12.61 32.40
N ILE A 744 -12.42 -13.00 31.52
CA ILE A 744 -13.30 -12.06 30.83
C ILE A 744 -14.28 -11.43 31.82
N GLY A 745 -14.17 -10.11 32.01
CA GLY A 745 -15.07 -9.33 32.85
C GLY A 745 -15.03 -7.86 32.49
N PRO A 746 -15.87 -7.02 33.12
CA PRO A 746 -15.94 -5.59 32.83
C PRO A 746 -14.58 -4.88 32.99
N MET A 747 -14.22 -4.00 32.05
CA MET A 747 -12.95 -3.26 32.07
C MET A 747 -12.76 -2.40 33.32
N GLY A 748 -13.84 -1.82 33.85
CA GLY A 748 -13.82 -1.00 35.07
C GLY A 748 -13.85 -1.80 36.38
N GLU A 749 -13.95 -3.14 36.33
CA GLU A 749 -13.99 -3.99 37.53
C GLU A 749 -12.64 -3.99 38.26
N LYS A 750 -12.66 -3.95 39.60
CA LYS A 750 -11.46 -4.12 40.42
C LYS A 750 -11.23 -5.59 40.77
N LEU A 751 -10.03 -6.08 40.49
CA LEU A 751 -9.69 -7.50 40.56
C LEU A 751 -9.00 -7.85 41.86
N THR A 752 -9.57 -8.78 42.62
CA THR A 752 -9.03 -9.19 43.92
C THR A 752 -7.73 -9.99 43.80
N ASP A 753 -7.61 -10.78 42.72
CA ASP A 753 -6.44 -11.58 42.34
C ASP A 753 -5.29 -10.73 41.76
N HIS A 754 -5.57 -9.51 41.28
CA HIS A 754 -4.54 -8.55 40.83
C HIS A 754 -4.46 -7.32 41.75
N HIS A 755 -4.38 -7.54 43.06
CA HIS A 755 -4.12 -6.51 44.07
C HIS A 755 -5.09 -5.30 44.06
N GLY A 756 -6.32 -5.48 43.57
CA GLY A 756 -7.34 -4.43 43.48
C GLY A 756 -7.17 -3.47 42.30
N LEU A 757 -6.28 -3.78 41.34
CA LEU A 757 -6.19 -3.06 40.07
C LEU A 757 -7.52 -3.11 39.31
N THR A 758 -7.81 -2.09 38.51
CA THR A 758 -8.88 -2.20 37.52
C THR A 758 -8.49 -3.28 36.50
N ARG A 759 -9.47 -3.92 35.86
CA ARG A 759 -9.19 -4.92 34.84
C ARG A 759 -8.38 -4.33 33.69
N SER A 760 -8.66 -3.09 33.27
CA SER A 760 -7.84 -2.37 32.29
C SER A 760 -6.36 -2.29 32.69
N ASP A 761 -6.08 -1.91 33.94
CA ASP A 761 -4.71 -1.82 34.45
C ASP A 761 -4.06 -3.20 34.61
N ALA A 762 -4.82 -4.20 35.05
CA ALA A 762 -4.35 -5.58 35.16
C ALA A 762 -3.95 -6.15 33.79
N LEU A 763 -4.79 -5.98 32.76
CA LEU A 763 -4.50 -6.41 31.39
C LEU A 763 -3.20 -5.78 30.86
N LYS A 764 -3.00 -4.48 31.06
CA LYS A 764 -1.76 -3.77 30.65
C LYS A 764 -0.53 -4.27 31.42
N ALA A 765 -0.68 -4.51 32.72
CA ALA A 765 0.39 -5.04 33.57
C ALA A 765 0.80 -6.45 33.12
N GLU A 766 -0.16 -7.33 32.85
CA GLU A 766 0.11 -8.68 32.34
C GLU A 766 0.80 -8.64 30.98
N VAL A 767 0.33 -7.82 30.03
CA VAL A 767 1.01 -7.65 28.73
C VAL A 767 2.45 -7.17 28.90
N SER A 768 2.68 -6.22 29.81
CA SER A 768 4.03 -5.72 30.13
C SER A 768 4.94 -6.81 30.74
N GLY A 769 4.36 -7.82 31.39
CA GLY A 769 5.04 -8.93 32.03
C GLY A 769 5.32 -10.13 31.13
N LEU A 770 4.75 -10.19 29.92
CA LEU A 770 4.90 -11.34 29.01
C LEU A 770 6.37 -11.59 28.65
N VAL A 771 6.77 -12.87 28.68
CA VAL A 771 8.12 -13.31 28.34
C VAL A 771 8.06 -14.30 27.18
N PRO A 772 8.81 -14.10 26.09
CA PRO A 772 8.89 -15.08 25.01
C PRO A 772 9.55 -16.39 25.48
N ASP A 773 8.83 -17.51 25.42
CA ASP A 773 9.33 -18.84 25.68
C ASP A 773 8.53 -19.93 24.92
N GLY A 774 9.18 -21.03 24.58
CA GLY A 774 8.52 -22.19 23.98
C GLY A 774 8.24 -22.10 22.47
N ALA A 775 7.32 -22.94 22.00
CA ALA A 775 6.92 -23.11 20.59
C ALA A 775 5.41 -22.86 20.41
N THR A 776 4.90 -22.73 19.18
CA THR A 776 3.53 -22.20 18.98
C THR A 776 2.45 -23.28 18.92
N GLY A 777 1.52 -23.33 19.89
CA GLY A 777 0.35 -24.24 19.89
C GLY A 777 -0.93 -23.60 19.34
N LEU A 778 -0.85 -22.97 18.16
CA LEU A 778 -1.89 -22.11 17.57
C LEU A 778 -3.27 -22.78 17.46
N TYR A 779 -3.36 -23.96 16.83
CA TYR A 779 -4.64 -24.58 16.49
C TYR A 779 -5.43 -25.02 17.73
N GLY A 780 -4.75 -25.60 18.72
CA GLY A 780 -5.40 -25.98 19.98
C GLY A 780 -5.86 -24.77 20.79
N THR A 781 -5.12 -23.67 20.72
CA THR A 781 -5.46 -22.42 21.40
C THR A 781 -6.68 -21.76 20.77
N VAL A 782 -6.74 -21.63 19.45
CA VAL A 782 -7.89 -21.04 18.74
C VAL A 782 -9.17 -21.80 19.04
N ASP A 783 -9.10 -23.13 18.99
CA ASP A 783 -10.24 -24.01 19.31
C ASP A 783 -10.74 -23.80 20.74
N ALA A 784 -9.83 -23.80 21.72
CA ALA A 784 -10.17 -23.59 23.12
C ALA A 784 -10.69 -22.18 23.42
N ALA A 785 -10.13 -21.16 22.78
CA ALA A 785 -10.57 -19.78 22.93
C ALA A 785 -12.00 -19.59 22.41
N VAL A 786 -12.32 -20.16 21.23
CA VAL A 786 -13.68 -20.14 20.68
C VAL A 786 -14.66 -20.88 21.59
N ASP A 787 -14.29 -22.07 22.09
CA ASP A 787 -15.12 -22.82 23.02
C ASP A 787 -15.33 -22.08 24.35
N SER A 788 -14.32 -21.39 24.86
CA SER A 788 -14.43 -20.54 26.05
C SER A 788 -15.43 -19.41 25.83
N MET A 789 -15.27 -18.67 24.73
CA MET A 789 -16.18 -17.58 24.36
C MET A 789 -17.63 -18.05 24.11
N ARG A 790 -17.82 -19.30 23.65
CA ARG A 790 -19.16 -19.88 23.43
C ARG A 790 -19.88 -20.23 24.73
N LYS A 791 -19.16 -20.57 25.80
CA LYS A 791 -19.76 -20.90 27.11
C LYS A 791 -20.48 -19.69 27.72
N ASP A 792 -19.86 -18.52 27.61
CA ASP A 792 -20.39 -17.24 28.10
C ASP A 792 -20.93 -16.37 26.95
N TYR A 793 -21.43 -16.99 25.89
CA TYR A 793 -21.93 -16.29 24.71
C TYR A 793 -23.13 -15.40 25.05
N ASP A 794 -22.99 -14.11 24.79
CA ASP A 794 -24.09 -13.15 24.91
C ASP A 794 -24.59 -12.72 23.52
N PRO A 795 -25.81 -13.10 23.10
CA PRO A 795 -26.35 -12.68 21.80
C PRO A 795 -26.53 -11.16 21.68
N ALA A 796 -26.60 -10.42 22.80
CA ALA A 796 -26.69 -8.97 22.79
C ALA A 796 -25.32 -8.27 22.60
N ALA A 797 -24.20 -8.98 22.79
CA ALA A 797 -22.85 -8.46 22.70
C ALA A 797 -22.12 -8.87 21.40
N ILE A 798 -21.08 -8.11 21.04
CA ILE A 798 -20.10 -8.54 20.04
C ILE A 798 -19.16 -9.54 20.71
N ASN A 799 -19.22 -10.81 20.34
CA ASN A 799 -18.33 -11.85 20.89
C ASN A 799 -17.17 -12.09 19.93
N ALA A 800 -15.95 -11.80 20.38
CA ALA A 800 -14.77 -11.85 19.53
C ALA A 800 -13.49 -12.30 20.25
N ILE A 801 -12.55 -12.75 19.44
CA ILE A 801 -11.19 -13.10 19.82
C ILE A 801 -10.27 -12.22 18.97
N VAL A 802 -9.29 -11.60 19.61
CA VAL A 802 -8.19 -10.89 18.93
C VAL A 802 -6.93 -11.71 19.13
N LEU A 803 -6.48 -12.37 18.06
CA LEU A 803 -5.37 -13.31 18.07
C LEU A 803 -4.11 -12.66 17.47
N LEU A 804 -3.11 -12.39 18.31
CA LEU A 804 -1.83 -11.82 17.90
C LEU A 804 -0.78 -12.92 17.84
N THR A 805 -0.24 -13.21 16.67
CA THR A 805 0.71 -14.32 16.48
C THR A 805 1.52 -14.16 15.20
N ASP A 806 2.67 -14.84 15.15
CA ASP A 806 3.41 -14.99 13.90
C ASP A 806 2.91 -16.19 13.05
N GLY A 807 1.83 -16.87 13.45
CA GLY A 807 1.08 -17.81 12.61
C GLY A 807 1.73 -19.19 12.43
N ARG A 808 2.79 -19.50 13.17
CA ARG A 808 3.39 -20.86 13.16
C ARG A 808 2.58 -21.81 14.04
N ASN A 809 2.53 -23.09 13.70
CA ASN A 809 1.97 -24.13 14.56
C ASN A 809 2.99 -25.27 14.70
N GLU A 810 3.61 -25.36 15.87
CA GLU A 810 4.76 -26.22 16.18
C GLU A 810 4.57 -27.00 17.51
N GLY A 811 3.37 -26.93 18.11
CA GLY A 811 3.08 -27.49 19.42
C GLY A 811 3.10 -29.03 19.51
N VAL A 812 3.64 -29.53 20.63
CA VAL A 812 3.54 -30.93 21.11
C VAL A 812 2.88 -30.90 22.50
N PRO A 813 1.87 -31.74 22.82
CA PRO A 813 1.30 -32.85 22.05
C PRO A 813 0.47 -32.42 20.82
N PRO A 814 0.05 -33.35 19.93
CA PRO A 814 -0.60 -33.03 18.66
C PRO A 814 -1.77 -32.06 18.83
N THR A 815 -1.76 -30.97 18.08
CA THR A 815 -2.91 -30.06 17.93
C THR A 815 -3.91 -30.63 16.92
N PRO A 816 -5.20 -30.24 16.97
CA PRO A 816 -6.13 -30.50 15.86
C PRO A 816 -5.57 -30.00 14.53
N THR A 817 -6.00 -30.58 13.40
CA THR A 817 -5.60 -30.04 12.10
C THR A 817 -6.31 -28.72 11.82
N LEU A 818 -5.74 -27.88 10.95
CA LEU A 818 -6.38 -26.62 10.53
C LEU A 818 -7.80 -26.87 10.03
N LYS A 819 -8.01 -27.90 9.19
CA LYS A 819 -9.34 -28.28 8.68
C LYS A 819 -10.34 -28.56 9.81
N ASP A 820 -9.91 -29.23 10.86
CA ASP A 820 -10.77 -29.54 12.01
C ASP A 820 -11.14 -28.27 12.79
N VAL A 821 -10.17 -27.38 13.00
CA VAL A 821 -10.40 -26.07 13.64
C VAL A 821 -11.38 -25.25 12.80
N LEU A 822 -11.13 -25.07 11.49
CA LEU A 822 -11.99 -24.29 10.60
C LEU A 822 -13.44 -24.81 10.58
N ALA A 823 -13.63 -26.12 10.60
CA ALA A 823 -14.95 -26.74 10.66
C ALA A 823 -15.68 -26.44 11.99
N ARG A 824 -14.97 -26.41 13.12
CA ARG A 824 -15.55 -26.14 14.45
C ARG A 824 -15.82 -24.65 14.70
N ILE A 825 -14.90 -23.78 14.31
CA ILE A 825 -15.05 -22.34 14.54
C ILE A 825 -16.04 -21.70 13.54
N GLY A 826 -16.19 -22.28 12.35
CA GLY A 826 -17.09 -21.80 11.30
C GLY A 826 -18.56 -22.16 11.50
N THR A 827 -18.94 -22.80 12.61
CA THR A 827 -20.35 -23.14 12.84
C THR A 827 -21.21 -21.88 12.99
N PRO A 828 -22.36 -21.77 12.28
CA PRO A 828 -23.13 -20.52 12.22
C PRO A 828 -23.82 -20.11 13.54
N ASP A 829 -23.99 -21.05 14.46
CA ASP A 829 -24.67 -20.87 15.75
C ASP A 829 -23.65 -20.40 16.80
N GLN A 830 -24.01 -19.37 17.59
CA GLN A 830 -23.11 -18.71 18.55
C GLN A 830 -21.80 -18.22 17.91
N ARG A 831 -21.91 -17.30 16.95
CA ARG A 831 -20.75 -16.81 16.19
C ARG A 831 -19.80 -16.01 17.06
N VAL A 832 -18.64 -16.59 17.34
CA VAL A 832 -17.47 -15.91 17.90
C VAL A 832 -16.54 -15.54 16.74
N ARG A 833 -16.24 -14.25 16.58
CA ARG A 833 -15.39 -13.73 15.50
C ARG A 833 -13.93 -13.81 15.90
N VAL A 834 -13.06 -14.40 15.08
CA VAL A 834 -11.62 -14.48 15.34
C VAL A 834 -10.87 -13.50 14.44
N PHE A 835 -10.58 -12.32 14.96
CA PHE A 835 -9.72 -11.34 14.29
C PHE A 835 -8.27 -11.74 14.50
N THR A 836 -7.52 -11.90 13.42
CA THR A 836 -6.12 -12.33 13.50
C THR A 836 -5.19 -11.17 13.15
N VAL A 837 -4.06 -11.08 13.84
CA VAL A 837 -3.02 -10.08 13.61
C VAL A 837 -1.71 -10.81 13.35
N ALA A 838 -1.31 -10.88 12.08
CA ALA A 838 -0.08 -11.53 11.66
C ALA A 838 1.12 -10.64 12.02
N TYR A 839 1.95 -11.06 12.96
CA TYR A 839 2.97 -10.20 13.55
C TYR A 839 4.41 -10.58 13.19
N GLY A 840 5.10 -9.67 12.49
CA GLY A 840 6.51 -9.81 12.09
C GLY A 840 6.72 -10.38 10.69
N SER A 841 7.89 -10.12 10.09
CA SER A 841 8.16 -10.36 8.66
C SER A 841 8.10 -11.82 8.19
N LYS A 842 8.25 -12.77 9.13
CA LYS A 842 8.13 -14.21 8.89
C LYS A 842 6.75 -14.77 9.22
N ALA A 843 5.80 -13.90 9.58
CA ALA A 843 4.48 -14.33 10.01
C ALA A 843 3.69 -14.97 8.86
N ASP A 844 3.09 -16.12 9.18
CA ASP A 844 2.02 -16.74 8.41
C ASP A 844 2.32 -16.90 6.90
N GLN A 845 3.42 -17.62 6.61
CA GLN A 845 3.91 -17.90 5.26
C GLN A 845 3.33 -19.20 4.65
N GLN A 846 2.38 -19.85 5.32
CA GLN A 846 1.73 -21.06 4.83
C GLN A 846 0.54 -20.66 3.95
N ASP A 847 0.73 -20.71 2.63
CA ASP A 847 -0.33 -20.51 1.66
C ASP A 847 -1.18 -21.78 1.52
N VAL A 848 -2.44 -21.68 1.94
CA VAL A 848 -3.50 -22.65 1.70
C VAL A 848 -4.52 -21.96 0.78
N ASN A 849 -4.70 -22.48 -0.44
CA ASN A 849 -5.69 -21.97 -1.42
C ASN A 849 -5.56 -20.48 -1.81
N GLY A 850 -4.37 -19.88 -1.75
CA GLY A 850 -4.14 -18.46 -2.02
C GLY A 850 -4.37 -17.55 -0.82
N ARG A 851 -4.47 -18.11 0.40
CA ARG A 851 -4.65 -17.41 1.68
C ARG A 851 -3.69 -17.95 2.74
N THR A 852 -3.34 -17.11 3.71
CA THR A 852 -2.52 -17.50 4.85
C THR A 852 -3.37 -18.21 5.93
N VAL A 853 -2.76 -18.92 6.88
CA VAL A 853 -3.49 -19.69 7.91
C VAL A 853 -4.37 -18.77 8.76
N LEU A 854 -3.87 -17.60 9.13
CA LEU A 854 -4.61 -16.60 9.89
C LEU A 854 -5.74 -15.97 9.07
N GLU A 855 -5.58 -15.87 7.74
CA GLU A 855 -6.65 -15.46 6.83
C GLU A 855 -7.75 -16.53 6.72
N GLU A 856 -7.41 -17.82 6.72
CA GLU A 856 -8.41 -18.89 6.75
C GLU A 856 -9.19 -18.91 8.07
N ILE A 857 -8.51 -18.77 9.21
CA ILE A 857 -9.14 -18.72 10.54
C ILE A 857 -10.12 -17.54 10.64
N ALA A 858 -9.68 -16.33 10.26
CA ALA A 858 -10.54 -15.16 10.29
C ALA A 858 -11.73 -15.32 9.33
N ALA A 859 -11.48 -15.79 8.10
CA ALA A 859 -12.53 -15.97 7.10
C ALA A 859 -13.58 -17.02 7.51
N ALA A 860 -13.18 -18.10 8.20
CA ALA A 860 -14.11 -19.13 8.68
C ALA A 860 -15.13 -18.58 9.69
N THR A 861 -14.75 -17.57 10.47
CA THR A 861 -15.64 -16.92 11.46
C THR A 861 -16.28 -15.64 10.93
N GLY A 862 -16.00 -15.27 9.68
CA GLY A 862 -16.47 -14.03 9.05
C GLY A 862 -15.77 -12.77 9.55
N ALA A 863 -14.65 -12.90 10.26
CA ALA A 863 -13.79 -11.83 10.76
C ALA A 863 -12.70 -11.43 9.73
N HIS A 864 -11.90 -10.42 10.08
CA HIS A 864 -10.81 -9.92 9.23
C HIS A 864 -9.42 -10.34 9.77
N ALA A 865 -8.49 -10.57 8.86
CA ALA A 865 -7.08 -10.82 9.16
C ALA A 865 -6.27 -9.56 8.85
N TYR A 866 -5.54 -9.08 9.85
CA TYR A 866 -4.73 -7.88 9.78
C TYR A 866 -3.25 -8.23 9.63
N ASP A 867 -2.54 -7.41 8.86
CA ASP A 867 -1.13 -7.61 8.56
C ASP A 867 -0.25 -6.58 9.29
N ALA A 868 0.48 -7.04 10.31
CA ALA A 868 1.49 -6.28 11.04
C ALA A 868 2.90 -6.85 10.76
N LYS A 869 3.17 -7.29 9.53
CA LYS A 869 4.51 -7.77 9.09
C LYS A 869 5.57 -6.69 9.14
N ASP A 870 5.19 -5.42 8.98
CA ASP A 870 6.01 -4.28 9.40
C ASP A 870 5.65 -3.94 10.87
N PRO A 871 6.47 -4.30 11.85
CA PRO A 871 6.15 -4.06 13.26
C PRO A 871 6.13 -2.58 13.63
N LYS A 872 6.57 -1.68 12.75
CA LYS A 872 6.50 -0.22 12.96
C LYS A 872 5.07 0.31 12.89
N ILE A 873 4.18 -0.36 12.16
CA ILE A 873 2.75 0.02 12.06
C ILE A 873 1.87 -0.75 13.05
N LEU A 874 2.45 -1.48 14.00
CA LEU A 874 1.70 -2.32 14.95
C LEU A 874 0.61 -1.53 15.69
N ASN A 875 0.93 -0.31 16.15
CA ASN A 875 -0.03 0.53 16.86
C ASN A 875 -1.28 0.85 16.00
N GLU A 876 -1.06 1.19 14.72
CA GLU A 876 -2.13 1.46 13.76
C GLU A 876 -2.98 0.22 13.52
N VAL A 877 -2.33 -0.94 13.33
CA VAL A 877 -3.02 -2.23 13.10
C VAL A 877 -3.85 -2.64 14.32
N LEU A 878 -3.31 -2.54 15.54
CA LEU A 878 -4.04 -2.88 16.76
C LEU A 878 -5.23 -1.95 16.96
N THR A 879 -5.04 -0.65 16.73
CA THR A 879 -6.14 0.33 16.77
C THR A 879 -7.24 -0.03 15.74
N SER A 880 -6.87 -0.40 14.51
CA SER A 880 -7.82 -0.88 13.50
C SER A 880 -8.59 -2.13 13.96
N VAL A 881 -7.91 -3.11 14.57
CA VAL A 881 -8.56 -4.33 15.05
C VAL A 881 -9.55 -4.02 16.17
N ILE A 882 -9.13 -3.22 17.16
CA ILE A 882 -9.98 -2.88 18.32
C ILE A 882 -11.19 -2.04 17.91
N SER A 883 -11.09 -1.21 16.87
CA SER A 883 -12.22 -0.43 16.38
C SER A 883 -13.41 -1.26 15.83
N ASN A 884 -13.27 -2.59 15.72
CA ASN A 884 -14.40 -3.47 15.40
C ASN A 884 -15.38 -3.65 16.56
N PHE A 885 -15.01 -3.16 17.74
CA PHE A 885 -15.73 -3.28 19.00
C PHE A 885 -16.20 -1.90 19.46
#